data_AF-A0A355GM41-F1
#
_entry.id   AF-A0A355GM41-F1
#
_cell.length_a   1.000
_cell.length_b   1.000
_cell.length_c   1.000
_cell.angle_alpha   90.00
_cell.angle_beta   90.00
_cell.angle_gamma   90.00
#
_symmetry.space_group_name_H-M   'P 1'
#
loop_
_entity.id
_entity.type
_entity.pdbx_description
1 polymer ?
#
loop_
_entity_poly.entity_id
_entity_poly.type
_entity_poly.pdbx_seq_one_letter_code
_entity_poly.pdbx_strand_id
1 'polypeptide(L)'
;MKDLSLPLDAFVRAVGVDHEVPHAMLLGAGASVSSAIPSAWQCIWEWKRKIFLTNNPGLEKQFSELTLLSAQRGIQDWLDKQGGYPALDSHEEYCFYIEKCFPVGQHRRQFFADMIRNAKPHHGYKLLSLLAEAGIVTSCWTMNFDGLVAKAGGDYDITPIEVGMDCQHRAFRQPRRGELLCVSLHGDYRYDELKNTDGELQKQEAELRDALIKESRDATLIVIGYSGRDASLMKALNDAYSQPGSGALYWCGYGDHIATPVKHLLGAARAANRTAYFVPTHGFDDILSRLALHCLKDDRQDKARALLAATKQGSDICDSFYVDELPCAALIKSNAFEIECPSELLEFSLNDWPEKPWSWLDDLCKGRNFVAVPFKGKLLAIGLIDDIKEAFGNRIENSIERTPVTDADLTIENGTVNSLMLRALLRVFSQTTGIEADNRKLLWQSEPDRVKPFDGTQCHIHRAAVVSLRFFGDRNQLVLKPTVIVKNKDGSDLPKDVSSTLKMEVLGYEHNSKFNKALDLWRKLLFPQKGTNEFEFPANCGSTFRFKVRSAPCFASIGTRQNERPIQIGDGMRPHIKQVGVNVPEPLLQFSNKQATGFVTDPHPLRGLANNQPFDFGLTSRGLMPAVRIGVVCPTKESAQLARYLQQANVRQQPNNSEADYLIDYPGFQSAFGLPVELPQHGDAGWSVCPEPMDTGNELKTCLQAAQQITRSVDSLVAANKPNVVLVFIPERWSRFRVYRDENEGFDLHDFVKAYCIQKGIATQFLEEHTLASQQQCRVWWWLALAFYAKAMRTPWALASLDPNAAFVGLGFTVDRYASRGHQTVLGCSHLYNSQGQGLQFRLSKIENPIMRNRNPHMSYDDARQVAESIRQLFFESQSRLPPRVVLHKQTPFLRDEKQGLLDGLSGVDSIDLLEVQVDSALRYVSSVQTTKTINGKRVVGFDEDNFPVRRGTVVKIGSRRALVWCHGVTDSVKSGWKYFQGKRHIPSPLIVKRHAGDTDLETIAAELLGLSKMDWNSADMYSKLPATIDSSRQIARIGAKLQRFGPVSYDYRLFM
;
A
#
# COMPACT_ATOMS: atom_id res chain seq x y z
N MET A 1 -5.52 14.54 29.89
CA MET A 1 -6.10 13.74 28.79
C MET A 1 -6.42 12.31 29.20
N LYS A 2 -5.52 11.58 29.88
CA LYS A 2 -5.74 10.19 30.34
C LYS A 2 -6.94 9.96 31.29
N ASP A 3 -7.48 10.99 31.91
CA ASP A 3 -8.48 10.84 32.97
C ASP A 3 -9.88 10.48 32.42
N LEU A 4 -10.28 11.01 31.26
CA LEU A 4 -11.63 10.83 30.69
C LEU A 4 -11.79 9.56 29.81
N SER A 5 -10.69 8.90 29.44
CA SER A 5 -10.68 7.81 28.47
C SER A 5 -10.68 6.43 29.14
N LEU A 6 -11.49 5.50 28.62
CA LEU A 6 -11.45 4.08 28.98
C LEU A 6 -11.02 3.25 27.75
N PRO A 7 -9.97 2.41 27.85
CA PRO A 7 -9.58 1.53 26.76
C PRO A 7 -10.72 0.61 26.30
N LEU A 8 -10.78 0.31 24.99
CA LEU A 8 -11.84 -0.50 24.39
C LEU A 8 -11.99 -1.89 25.05
N ASP A 9 -10.88 -2.56 25.36
CA ASP A 9 -10.89 -3.86 26.01
C ASP A 9 -11.45 -3.80 27.45
N ALA A 10 -11.14 -2.72 28.18
CA ALA A 10 -11.69 -2.47 29.50
C ALA A 10 -13.18 -2.15 29.45
N PHE A 11 -13.63 -1.40 28.43
CA PHE A 11 -15.05 -1.17 28.17
C PHE A 11 -15.81 -2.48 27.91
N VAL A 12 -15.28 -3.35 27.04
CA VAL A 12 -15.92 -4.65 26.75
C VAL A 12 -16.07 -5.49 28.02
N ARG A 13 -15.04 -5.51 28.89
CA ARG A 13 -15.14 -6.20 30.20
C ARG A 13 -16.14 -5.54 31.14
N ALA A 14 -16.25 -4.21 31.15
CA ALA A 14 -17.21 -3.49 31.99
C ALA A 14 -18.65 -3.87 31.62
N VAL A 15 -18.99 -3.85 30.32
CA VAL A 15 -20.30 -4.31 29.83
C VAL A 15 -20.51 -5.80 30.12
N GLY A 16 -19.45 -6.61 30.02
CA GLY A 16 -19.50 -8.03 30.36
C GLY A 16 -19.78 -8.32 31.84
N VAL A 17 -19.28 -7.49 32.76
CA VAL A 17 -19.62 -7.58 34.19
C VAL A 17 -21.08 -7.20 34.41
N ASP A 18 -21.53 -6.10 33.81
CA ASP A 18 -22.88 -5.57 33.97
C ASP A 18 -23.90 -6.19 32.99
N HIS A 19 -23.63 -7.36 32.41
CA HIS A 19 -24.49 -7.96 31.37
C HIS A 19 -25.93 -8.29 31.81
N GLU A 20 -26.20 -8.36 33.11
CA GLU A 20 -27.55 -8.51 33.68
C GLU A 20 -28.27 -7.17 33.90
N VAL A 21 -27.56 -6.05 33.79
CA VAL A 21 -28.11 -4.69 33.83
C VAL A 21 -28.53 -4.29 32.42
N PRO A 22 -29.79 -3.83 32.20
CA PRO A 22 -30.23 -3.35 30.90
C PRO A 22 -29.42 -2.16 30.41
N HIS A 23 -28.91 -2.25 29.18
CA HIS A 23 -28.21 -1.16 28.50
C HIS A 23 -29.11 -0.52 27.44
N ALA A 24 -29.02 0.81 27.35
CA ALA A 24 -29.58 1.61 26.27
C ALA A 24 -28.47 1.94 25.27
N MET A 25 -28.77 1.92 23.97
CA MET A 25 -27.86 2.38 22.93
C MET A 25 -28.37 3.64 22.25
N LEU A 26 -27.50 4.62 22.03
CA LEU A 26 -27.76 5.79 21.20
C LEU A 26 -26.93 5.68 19.92
N LEU A 27 -27.59 5.48 18.79
CA LEU A 27 -26.95 5.30 17.48
C LEU A 27 -27.04 6.58 16.66
N GLY A 28 -25.89 7.04 16.16
CA GLY A 28 -25.83 8.10 15.16
C GLY A 28 -25.58 7.56 13.75
N ALA A 29 -25.52 8.46 12.77
CA ALA A 29 -25.38 8.10 11.35
C ALA A 29 -24.09 7.31 11.06
N GLY A 30 -23.07 7.43 11.91
CA GLY A 30 -21.83 6.65 11.82
C GLY A 30 -22.04 5.13 11.99
N ALA A 31 -23.11 4.69 12.66
CA ALA A 31 -23.43 3.26 12.82
C ALA A 31 -23.90 2.62 11.51
N SER A 32 -24.46 3.41 10.59
CA SER A 32 -25.04 2.92 9.33
C SER A 32 -24.08 2.94 8.14
N VAL A 33 -22.86 3.46 8.31
CA VAL A 33 -21.83 3.57 7.26
C VAL A 33 -21.52 2.21 6.63
N SER A 34 -21.36 1.16 7.45
CA SER A 34 -21.13 -0.20 6.95
C SER A 34 -22.35 -0.85 6.29
N SER A 35 -23.54 -0.27 6.49
CA SER A 35 -24.79 -0.68 5.84
C SER A 35 -25.07 0.13 4.57
N ALA A 36 -24.05 0.79 4.04
CA ALA A 36 -24.08 1.64 2.86
C ALA A 36 -24.96 2.90 2.99
N ILE A 37 -25.01 3.49 4.20
CA ILE A 37 -25.68 4.77 4.44
C ILE A 37 -24.65 5.82 4.87
N PRO A 38 -24.56 6.97 4.17
CA PRO A 38 -23.64 8.04 4.53
C PRO A 38 -23.87 8.62 5.94
N SER A 39 -22.78 8.97 6.60
CA SER A 39 -22.78 9.76 7.82
C SER A 39 -23.26 11.20 7.57
N ALA A 40 -23.69 11.89 8.64
CA ALA A 40 -24.08 13.30 8.56
C ALA A 40 -22.97 14.20 7.99
N TRP A 41 -21.71 13.92 8.31
CA TRP A 41 -20.56 14.67 7.79
C TRP A 41 -20.39 14.47 6.28
N GLN A 42 -20.59 13.25 5.78
CA GLN A 42 -20.56 12.98 4.33
C GLN A 42 -21.70 13.69 3.61
N CYS A 43 -22.90 13.67 4.18
CA CYS A 43 -24.03 14.42 3.63
C CYS A 43 -23.74 15.92 3.53
N ILE A 44 -23.17 16.53 4.57
CA ILE A 44 -22.74 17.94 4.54
C ILE A 44 -21.80 18.21 3.36
N TRP A 45 -20.75 17.40 3.20
CA TRP A 45 -19.80 17.59 2.10
C TRP A 45 -20.40 17.33 0.73
N GLU A 46 -21.32 16.37 0.61
CA GLU A 46 -22.07 16.11 -0.62
C GLU A 46 -22.97 17.30 -1.00
N TRP A 47 -23.66 17.90 -0.02
CA TRP A 47 -24.47 19.11 -0.25
C TRP A 47 -23.59 20.31 -0.60
N LYS A 48 -22.49 20.54 0.13
CA LYS A 48 -21.48 21.55 -0.20
C LYS A 48 -20.97 21.36 -1.63
N ARG A 49 -20.62 20.13 -2.01
CA ARG A 49 -20.17 19.78 -3.36
C ARG A 49 -21.26 20.06 -4.40
N LYS A 50 -22.50 19.63 -4.17
CA LYS A 50 -23.61 19.89 -5.10
C LYS A 50 -23.80 21.38 -5.33
N ILE A 51 -23.89 22.17 -4.26
CA ILE A 51 -24.01 23.64 -4.33
C ILE A 51 -22.83 24.21 -5.12
N PHE A 52 -21.60 23.83 -4.76
CA PHE A 52 -20.39 24.27 -5.44
C PHE A 52 -20.41 23.93 -6.95
N LEU A 53 -20.66 22.67 -7.31
CA LEU A 53 -20.65 22.20 -8.70
C LEU A 53 -21.76 22.85 -9.54
N THR A 54 -22.96 23.05 -8.98
CA THR A 54 -24.05 23.75 -9.69
C THR A 54 -23.71 25.22 -9.99
N ASN A 55 -22.85 25.84 -9.19
CA ASN A 55 -22.34 27.20 -9.44
C ASN A 55 -21.05 27.22 -10.28
N ASN A 56 -20.41 26.06 -10.45
CA ASN A 56 -19.13 25.90 -11.14
C ASN A 56 -19.17 24.72 -12.13
N PRO A 57 -20.02 24.79 -13.18
CA PRO A 57 -20.20 23.67 -14.11
C PRO A 57 -18.90 23.31 -14.82
N GLY A 58 -18.59 22.02 -15.00
CA GLY A 58 -17.36 21.54 -15.67
C GLY A 58 -16.20 21.18 -14.73
N LEU A 59 -16.35 21.34 -13.40
CA LEU A 59 -15.36 20.91 -12.40
C LEU A 59 -15.65 19.52 -11.81
N GLU A 60 -16.64 18.79 -12.32
CA GLU A 60 -17.14 17.55 -11.71
C GLU A 60 -16.05 16.48 -11.56
N LYS A 61 -15.16 16.36 -12.56
CA LYS A 61 -14.03 15.41 -12.51
C LYS A 61 -12.95 15.79 -11.48
N GLN A 62 -12.78 17.07 -11.16
CA GLN A 62 -11.75 17.55 -10.22
C GLN A 62 -12.21 17.47 -8.77
N PHE A 63 -13.54 17.46 -8.53
CA PHE A 63 -14.15 17.31 -7.21
C PHE A 63 -14.99 16.03 -7.08
N SER A 64 -14.69 15.00 -7.89
CA SER A 64 -15.38 13.71 -7.80
C SER A 64 -15.11 12.99 -6.48
N GLU A 65 -13.96 13.25 -5.86
CA GLU A 65 -13.48 12.59 -4.65
C GLU A 65 -13.45 13.56 -3.46
N LEU A 66 -14.49 13.52 -2.62
CA LEU A 66 -14.62 14.42 -1.47
C LEU A 66 -13.70 14.09 -0.30
N THR A 67 -13.06 12.92 -0.31
CA THR A 67 -12.06 12.53 0.68
C THR A 67 -10.72 13.24 0.51
N LEU A 68 -10.48 13.87 -0.64
CA LEU A 68 -9.27 14.66 -0.89
C LEU A 68 -9.35 16.00 -0.14
N LEU A 69 -8.33 16.29 0.67
CA LEU A 69 -8.24 17.57 1.39
C LEU A 69 -8.21 18.77 0.42
N SER A 70 -7.66 18.59 -0.77
CA SER A 70 -7.68 19.60 -1.84
C SER A 70 -9.11 19.95 -2.27
N ALA A 71 -9.95 18.94 -2.45
CA ALA A 71 -11.34 19.12 -2.87
C ALA A 71 -12.14 19.82 -1.75
N GLN A 72 -11.98 19.36 -0.51
CA GLN A 72 -12.63 19.96 0.65
C GLN A 72 -12.24 21.42 0.86
N ARG A 73 -10.93 21.73 0.85
CA ARG A 73 -10.43 23.10 0.98
C ARG A 73 -10.92 23.98 -0.16
N GLY A 74 -10.85 23.51 -1.42
CA GLY A 74 -11.32 24.26 -2.57
C GLY A 74 -12.81 24.62 -2.50
N ILE A 75 -13.64 23.68 -2.03
CA ILE A 75 -15.07 23.92 -1.81
C ILE A 75 -15.29 24.90 -0.65
N GLN A 76 -14.64 24.69 0.49
CA GLN A 76 -14.82 25.55 1.67
C GLN A 76 -14.34 26.98 1.41
N ASP A 77 -13.16 27.16 0.82
CA ASP A 77 -12.62 28.47 0.48
C ASP A 77 -13.55 29.23 -0.48
N TRP A 78 -14.22 28.52 -1.40
CA TRP A 78 -15.22 29.13 -2.27
C TRP A 78 -16.46 29.56 -1.49
N LEU A 79 -16.98 28.69 -0.62
CA LEU A 79 -18.14 28.99 0.24
C LEU A 79 -17.88 30.21 1.13
N ASP A 80 -16.71 30.24 1.79
CA ASP A 80 -16.30 31.33 2.68
C ASP A 80 -16.21 32.66 1.91
N LYS A 81 -15.70 32.65 0.67
CA LYS A 81 -15.61 33.84 -0.20
C LYS A 81 -16.96 34.37 -0.66
N GLN A 82 -17.97 33.53 -0.84
CA GLN A 82 -19.31 33.99 -1.23
C GLN A 82 -20.00 34.77 -0.11
N GLY A 83 -19.67 34.46 1.16
CA GLY A 83 -20.37 34.99 2.33
C GLY A 83 -21.76 34.34 2.52
N GLY A 84 -22.28 34.39 3.75
CA GLY A 84 -23.60 33.84 4.09
C GLY A 84 -23.67 32.31 4.21
N TYR A 85 -22.55 31.60 4.10
CA TYR A 85 -22.42 30.19 4.44
C TYR A 85 -21.81 30.01 5.83
N PRO A 86 -22.17 28.95 6.59
CA PRO A 86 -21.55 28.65 7.87
C PRO A 86 -20.04 28.40 7.72
N ALA A 87 -19.28 28.80 8.75
CA ALA A 87 -17.86 28.45 8.85
C ALA A 87 -17.68 26.92 8.96
N LEU A 88 -16.53 26.43 8.49
CA LEU A 88 -16.17 25.01 8.59
C LEU A 88 -16.33 24.50 10.02
N ASP A 89 -16.96 23.33 10.15
CA ASP A 89 -17.25 22.66 11.43
C ASP A 89 -18.23 23.40 12.35
N SER A 90 -18.97 24.40 11.83
CA SER A 90 -20.10 24.97 12.55
C SER A 90 -21.16 23.90 12.85
N HIS A 91 -21.85 24.07 13.98
CA HIS A 91 -22.98 23.20 14.35
C HIS A 91 -24.18 23.39 13.41
N GLU A 92 -24.28 24.56 12.76
CA GLU A 92 -25.36 24.91 11.83
C GLU A 92 -25.21 24.26 10.44
N GLU A 93 -24.04 23.68 10.12
CA GLU A 93 -23.73 23.18 8.77
C GLU A 93 -24.78 22.19 8.25
N TYR A 94 -25.21 21.24 9.09
CA TYR A 94 -26.13 20.19 8.66
C TYR A 94 -27.47 20.77 8.17
N CYS A 95 -28.16 21.51 9.04
CA CYS A 95 -29.46 22.12 8.75
C CYS A 95 -29.36 23.14 7.61
N PHE A 96 -28.32 23.97 7.63
CA PHE A 96 -28.12 25.00 6.61
C PHE A 96 -27.91 24.39 5.21
N TYR A 97 -26.98 23.44 5.07
CA TYR A 97 -26.61 22.94 3.75
C TYR A 97 -27.68 22.03 3.13
N ILE A 98 -28.42 21.25 3.92
CA ILE A 98 -29.53 20.46 3.37
C ILE A 98 -30.67 21.35 2.87
N GLU A 99 -31.03 22.40 3.61
CA GLU A 99 -32.06 23.36 3.20
C GLU A 99 -31.60 24.16 1.97
N LYS A 100 -30.34 24.61 1.96
CA LYS A 100 -29.76 25.34 0.83
C LYS A 100 -29.67 24.48 -0.43
N CYS A 101 -29.33 23.20 -0.29
CA CYS A 101 -29.22 22.26 -1.41
C CYS A 101 -30.60 21.80 -1.89
N PHE A 102 -31.56 21.61 -0.98
CA PHE A 102 -32.92 21.14 -1.26
C PHE A 102 -33.98 21.98 -0.52
N PRO A 103 -34.36 23.16 -1.06
CA PRO A 103 -35.32 24.04 -0.39
C PRO A 103 -36.73 23.42 -0.22
N VAL A 104 -37.11 22.51 -1.12
CA VAL A 104 -38.42 21.85 -1.10
C VAL A 104 -38.38 20.60 -0.23
N GLY A 105 -39.25 20.52 0.78
CA GLY A 105 -39.32 19.37 1.71
C GLY A 105 -39.49 18.01 1.04
N GLN A 106 -40.26 17.93 -0.05
CA GLN A 106 -40.43 16.69 -0.83
C GLN A 106 -39.10 16.19 -1.43
N HIS A 107 -38.21 17.09 -1.88
CA HIS A 107 -36.90 16.70 -2.42
C HIS A 107 -35.98 16.16 -1.31
N ARG A 108 -36.04 16.73 -0.10
CA ARG A 108 -35.34 16.20 1.07
C ARG A 108 -35.80 14.77 1.38
N ARG A 109 -37.12 14.51 1.40
CA ARG A 109 -37.69 13.16 1.59
C ARG A 109 -37.24 12.19 0.50
N GLN A 110 -37.30 12.59 -0.77
CA GLN A 110 -36.86 11.76 -1.90
C GLN A 110 -35.37 11.40 -1.80
N PHE A 111 -34.52 12.36 -1.45
CA PHE A 111 -33.07 12.16 -1.30
C PHE A 111 -32.74 11.07 -0.28
N PHE A 112 -33.35 11.10 0.91
CA PHE A 112 -33.15 10.06 1.92
C PHE A 112 -33.81 8.74 1.53
N ALA A 113 -35.00 8.76 0.91
CA ALA A 113 -35.66 7.55 0.43
C ALA A 113 -34.82 6.81 -0.63
N ASP A 114 -34.20 7.53 -1.57
CA ASP A 114 -33.30 6.97 -2.57
C ASP A 114 -32.04 6.37 -1.92
N MET A 115 -31.49 7.05 -0.91
CA MET A 115 -30.31 6.61 -0.16
C MET A 115 -30.56 5.31 0.63
N ILE A 116 -31.74 5.18 1.25
CA ILE A 116 -32.07 4.03 2.12
C ILE A 116 -32.59 2.83 1.31
N ARG A 117 -33.10 3.04 0.09
CA ARG A 117 -33.80 2.01 -0.73
C ARG A 117 -33.08 0.66 -0.78
N ASN A 118 -31.77 0.67 -0.97
CA ASN A 118 -30.96 -0.54 -1.13
C ASN A 118 -30.13 -0.90 0.11
N ALA A 119 -30.27 -0.14 1.20
CA ALA A 119 -29.53 -0.37 2.42
C ALA A 119 -29.99 -1.67 3.10
N LYS A 120 -29.01 -2.50 3.47
CA LYS A 120 -29.23 -3.76 4.18
C LYS A 120 -28.47 -3.72 5.50
N PRO A 121 -29.08 -4.14 6.63
CA PRO A 121 -28.37 -4.18 7.90
C PRO A 121 -27.11 -5.05 7.80
N HIS A 122 -25.96 -4.44 8.08
CA HIS A 122 -24.70 -5.16 8.20
C HIS A 122 -24.63 -5.95 9.51
N HIS A 123 -23.53 -6.67 9.77
CA HIS A 123 -23.47 -7.61 10.89
C HIS A 123 -23.57 -6.93 12.27
N GLY A 124 -23.13 -5.68 12.45
CA GLY A 124 -23.30 -4.97 13.72
C GLY A 124 -24.77 -4.89 14.17
N TYR A 125 -25.68 -4.60 13.24
CA TYR A 125 -27.13 -4.58 13.51
C TYR A 125 -27.69 -5.98 13.82
N LYS A 126 -27.15 -7.03 13.18
CA LYS A 126 -27.54 -8.41 13.46
C LYS A 126 -27.07 -8.88 14.84
N LEU A 127 -25.85 -8.51 15.22
CA LEU A 127 -25.30 -8.78 16.55
C LEU A 127 -26.01 -7.98 17.63
N LEU A 128 -26.44 -6.75 17.33
CA LEU A 128 -27.30 -5.95 18.20
C LEU A 128 -28.62 -6.69 18.50
N SER A 129 -29.27 -7.28 17.48
CA SER A 129 -30.47 -8.09 17.69
C SER A 129 -30.21 -9.28 18.62
N LEU A 130 -29.07 -9.96 18.51
CA LEU A 130 -28.71 -11.06 19.42
C LEU A 130 -28.42 -10.59 20.86
N LEU A 131 -27.77 -9.44 21.03
CA LEU A 131 -27.56 -8.84 22.35
C LEU A 131 -28.89 -8.44 22.99
N ALA A 132 -29.83 -7.96 22.19
CA ALA A 132 -31.18 -7.64 22.66
C ALA A 132 -32.00 -8.89 23.00
N GLU A 133 -31.87 -9.98 22.22
CA GLU A 133 -32.48 -11.28 22.53
C GLU A 133 -31.98 -11.85 23.88
N ALA A 134 -30.71 -11.59 24.18
CA ALA A 134 -30.10 -11.94 25.47
C ALA A 134 -30.54 -11.01 26.63
N GLY A 135 -31.28 -9.94 26.36
CA GLY A 135 -31.72 -8.95 27.35
C GLY A 135 -30.65 -7.95 27.78
N ILE A 136 -29.48 -7.96 27.13
CA ILE A 136 -28.37 -7.05 27.43
C ILE A 136 -28.71 -5.64 26.94
N VAL A 137 -29.29 -5.53 25.74
CA VAL A 137 -29.73 -4.25 25.15
C VAL A 137 -31.25 -4.22 25.11
N THR A 138 -31.86 -3.24 25.77
CA THR A 138 -33.32 -3.16 25.88
C THR A 138 -33.94 -2.01 25.08
N SER A 139 -33.15 -0.97 24.81
CA SER A 139 -33.59 0.19 24.04
C SER A 139 -32.50 0.68 23.08
N CYS A 140 -32.92 1.15 21.91
CA CYS A 140 -32.09 1.74 20.89
C CYS A 140 -32.72 3.07 20.46
N TRP A 141 -32.01 4.15 20.73
CA TRP A 141 -32.38 5.52 20.41
C TRP A 141 -31.56 5.95 19.19
N THR A 142 -32.19 6.55 18.19
CA THR A 142 -31.49 6.90 16.96
C THR A 142 -31.96 8.22 16.38
N MET A 143 -31.01 8.94 15.78
CA MET A 143 -31.25 10.10 14.93
C MET A 143 -31.33 9.72 13.45
N ASN A 144 -31.12 8.43 13.13
CA ASN A 144 -31.06 7.96 11.76
C ASN A 144 -32.48 7.70 11.23
N PHE A 145 -32.68 8.03 9.96
CA PHE A 145 -33.94 7.81 9.25
C PHE A 145 -34.07 6.40 8.64
N ASP A 146 -33.12 5.49 8.88
CA ASP A 146 -32.93 4.27 8.08
C ASP A 146 -33.74 3.04 8.51
N GLY A 147 -34.26 3.03 9.74
CA GLY A 147 -35.00 1.90 10.31
C GLY A 147 -34.20 0.59 10.40
N LEU A 148 -32.87 0.62 10.29
CA LEU A 148 -32.05 -0.60 10.19
C LEU A 148 -32.11 -1.47 11.45
N VAL A 149 -32.26 -0.87 12.64
CA VAL A 149 -32.40 -1.59 13.90
C VAL A 149 -33.66 -2.46 13.88
N ALA A 150 -34.82 -1.87 13.57
CA ALA A 150 -36.08 -2.59 13.51
C ALA A 150 -36.08 -3.65 12.38
N LYS A 151 -35.54 -3.30 11.21
CA LYS A 151 -35.39 -4.21 10.08
C LYS A 151 -34.52 -5.43 10.42
N ALA A 152 -33.43 -5.24 11.15
CA ALA A 152 -32.57 -6.33 11.61
C ALA A 152 -33.23 -7.14 12.74
N GLY A 153 -33.98 -6.50 13.64
CA GLY A 153 -34.68 -7.17 14.74
C GLY A 153 -35.73 -8.17 14.25
N GLY A 154 -36.45 -7.85 13.16
CA GLY A 154 -37.49 -8.72 12.60
C GLY A 154 -37.02 -10.10 12.10
N ASP A 155 -35.72 -10.29 11.90
CA ASP A 155 -35.11 -11.56 11.49
C ASP A 155 -34.72 -12.46 12.68
N TYR A 156 -34.92 -12.01 13.93
CA TYR A 156 -34.52 -12.69 15.17
C TYR A 156 -35.71 -12.93 16.11
N ASP A 157 -35.51 -13.70 17.18
CA ASP A 157 -36.52 -13.96 18.21
C ASP A 157 -36.70 -12.76 19.16
N ILE A 158 -36.93 -11.59 18.56
CA ILE A 158 -37.16 -10.33 19.27
C ILE A 158 -38.19 -9.49 18.52
N THR A 159 -39.06 -8.82 19.27
CA THR A 159 -40.07 -7.93 18.70
C THR A 159 -39.58 -6.48 18.79
N PRO A 160 -39.18 -5.84 17.67
CA PRO A 160 -38.84 -4.43 17.66
C PRO A 160 -40.12 -3.58 17.81
N ILE A 161 -40.13 -2.68 18.80
CA ILE A 161 -41.21 -1.73 19.05
C ILE A 161 -40.76 -0.37 18.53
N GLU A 162 -41.16 -0.03 17.31
CA GLU A 162 -40.87 1.27 16.70
C GLU A 162 -41.67 2.39 17.40
N VAL A 163 -40.95 3.42 17.84
CA VAL A 163 -41.48 4.64 18.44
C VAL A 163 -41.00 5.83 17.60
N GLY A 164 -41.94 6.41 16.85
CA GLY A 164 -41.73 7.60 16.03
C GLY A 164 -42.55 8.80 16.54
N MET A 165 -42.68 9.82 15.69
CA MET A 165 -43.27 11.09 16.08
C MET A 165 -44.78 10.99 16.36
N ASP A 166 -45.47 10.05 15.73
CA ASP A 166 -46.90 9.79 15.93
C ASP A 166 -47.23 8.92 17.16
N CYS A 167 -46.24 8.35 17.84
CA CYS A 167 -46.45 7.43 18.96
C CYS A 167 -45.50 7.65 20.15
N GLN A 168 -45.11 8.91 20.39
CA GLN A 168 -44.12 9.33 21.41
C GLN A 168 -44.37 8.78 22.82
N HIS A 169 -45.64 8.67 23.24
CA HIS A 169 -46.03 8.09 24.53
C HIS A 169 -45.48 6.67 24.76
N ARG A 170 -45.19 5.91 23.69
CA ARG A 170 -44.59 4.56 23.78
C ARG A 170 -43.14 4.58 24.26
N ALA A 171 -42.44 5.71 24.16
CA ALA A 171 -41.05 5.84 24.63
C ALA A 171 -40.90 5.64 26.15
N PHE A 172 -41.96 5.86 26.93
CA PHE A 172 -41.96 5.65 28.37
C PHE A 172 -42.25 4.20 28.80
N ARG A 173 -42.56 3.32 27.84
CA ARG A 173 -42.86 1.92 28.11
C ARG A 173 -41.58 1.17 28.47
N GLN A 174 -41.62 0.38 29.54
CA GLN A 174 -40.56 -0.60 29.79
C GLN A 174 -40.73 -1.80 28.85
N PRO A 175 -39.73 -2.14 28.03
CA PRO A 175 -39.79 -3.29 27.14
C PRO A 175 -39.85 -4.59 27.96
N ARG A 176 -40.69 -5.53 27.53
CA ARG A 176 -40.74 -6.88 28.12
C ARG A 176 -39.56 -7.71 27.60
N ARG A 177 -39.26 -8.83 28.27
CA ARG A 177 -38.27 -9.79 27.76
C ARG A 177 -38.67 -10.24 26.34
N GLY A 178 -37.74 -10.12 25.38
CA GLY A 178 -38.01 -10.38 23.97
C GLY A 178 -38.59 -9.19 23.20
N GLU A 179 -38.64 -7.99 23.77
CA GLU A 179 -38.94 -6.75 23.07
C GLU A 179 -37.70 -5.85 23.02
N LEU A 180 -37.50 -5.13 21.90
CA LEU A 180 -36.49 -4.09 21.76
C LEU A 180 -37.19 -2.77 21.46
N LEU A 181 -37.02 -1.77 22.31
CA LEU A 181 -37.58 -0.44 22.08
C LEU A 181 -36.72 0.33 21.06
N CYS A 182 -37.28 0.67 19.89
CA CYS A 182 -36.57 1.38 18.82
C CYS A 182 -37.14 2.81 18.68
N VAL A 183 -36.45 3.80 19.26
CA VAL A 183 -36.94 5.19 19.31
C VAL A 183 -36.24 6.06 18.27
N SER A 184 -37.01 6.64 17.36
CA SER A 184 -36.54 7.56 16.32
C SER A 184 -36.78 9.01 16.74
N LEU A 185 -35.72 9.70 17.16
CA LEU A 185 -35.80 11.04 17.76
C LEU A 185 -36.11 12.15 16.73
N HIS A 186 -35.71 12.00 15.46
CA HIS A 186 -36.01 12.94 14.37
C HIS A 186 -37.19 12.53 13.47
N GLY A 187 -37.90 11.45 13.83
CA GLY A 187 -38.97 10.86 13.03
C GLY A 187 -38.48 9.82 12.00
N ASP A 188 -39.43 9.12 11.38
CA ASP A 188 -39.21 8.14 10.30
C ASP A 188 -39.62 8.73 8.95
N TYR A 189 -38.76 8.69 7.92
CA TYR A 189 -39.07 9.22 6.59
C TYR A 189 -40.31 8.57 5.93
N ARG A 190 -40.69 7.36 6.36
CA ARG A 190 -41.83 6.61 5.84
C ARG A 190 -43.18 7.12 6.37
N TYR A 191 -43.19 7.75 7.54
CA TYR A 191 -44.42 8.05 8.28
C TYR A 191 -44.51 9.52 8.73
N ASP A 192 -43.37 10.21 8.91
CA ASP A 192 -43.27 11.53 9.52
C ASP A 192 -42.80 12.61 8.53
N GLU A 193 -43.10 13.89 8.83
CA GLU A 193 -42.41 15.00 8.16
C GLU A 193 -40.94 15.04 8.61
N LEU A 194 -40.00 14.71 7.72
CA LEU A 194 -38.57 14.80 8.00
C LEU A 194 -38.16 16.20 8.46
N LYS A 195 -37.78 16.33 9.75
CA LYS A 195 -37.32 17.58 10.35
C LYS A 195 -35.83 17.74 10.16
N ASN A 196 -35.43 18.62 9.23
CA ASN A 196 -34.01 18.87 8.96
C ASN A 196 -33.62 20.35 9.15
N THR A 197 -34.50 21.19 9.69
CA THR A 197 -34.22 22.62 9.99
C THR A 197 -34.43 22.93 11.48
N ASP A 198 -33.77 23.98 11.98
CA ASP A 198 -33.84 24.38 13.39
C ASP A 198 -35.27 24.73 13.84
N GLY A 199 -36.07 25.33 12.96
CA GLY A 199 -37.47 25.67 13.24
C GLY A 199 -38.41 24.46 13.25
N GLU A 200 -38.09 23.41 12.48
CA GLU A 200 -38.83 22.14 12.45
C GLU A 200 -38.53 21.30 13.72
N LEU A 201 -37.27 21.27 14.18
CA LEU A 201 -36.80 20.55 15.38
C LEU A 201 -37.44 21.09 16.67
N GLN A 202 -37.53 22.42 16.84
CA GLN A 202 -37.94 23.03 18.10
C GLN A 202 -39.42 22.85 18.48
N LYS A 203 -40.31 22.45 17.56
CA LYS A 203 -41.77 22.63 17.75
C LYS A 203 -42.54 21.47 18.39
N GLN A 204 -41.94 20.30 18.68
CA GLN A 204 -42.71 19.12 19.19
C GLN A 204 -41.86 17.99 19.83
N GLU A 205 -40.85 18.32 20.63
CA GLU A 205 -39.85 17.37 21.19
C GLU A 205 -40.02 17.00 22.68
N ALA A 206 -40.92 17.63 23.44
CA ALA A 206 -40.89 17.55 24.91
C ALA A 206 -41.00 16.11 25.45
N GLU A 207 -41.93 15.29 24.95
CA GLU A 207 -42.15 13.92 25.45
C GLU A 207 -40.98 12.99 25.14
N LEU A 208 -40.49 12.94 23.89
CA LEU A 208 -39.33 12.11 23.52
C LEU A 208 -38.06 12.56 24.24
N ARG A 209 -37.87 13.87 24.41
CA ARG A 209 -36.76 14.42 25.19
C ARG A 209 -36.84 13.97 26.64
N ASP A 210 -37.99 14.08 27.28
CA ASP A 210 -38.18 13.71 28.67
C ASP A 210 -38.03 12.18 28.87
N ALA A 211 -38.46 11.38 27.90
CA ALA A 211 -38.23 9.94 27.89
C ALA A 211 -36.73 9.59 27.79
N LEU A 212 -35.99 10.26 26.90
CA LEU A 212 -34.53 10.06 26.77
C LEU A 212 -33.78 10.47 28.05
N ILE A 213 -34.18 11.59 28.67
CA ILE A 213 -33.59 12.05 29.94
C ILE A 213 -33.79 11.01 31.03
N LYS A 214 -35.01 10.46 31.14
CA LYS A 214 -35.34 9.41 32.10
C LYS A 214 -34.51 8.15 31.84
N GLU A 215 -34.46 7.67 30.60
CA GLU A 215 -33.70 6.48 30.23
C GLU A 215 -32.21 6.65 30.55
N SER A 216 -31.62 7.79 30.17
CA SER A 216 -30.20 8.08 30.39
C SER A 216 -29.83 8.22 31.87
N ARG A 217 -30.80 8.59 32.72
CA ARG A 217 -30.60 8.67 34.17
C ARG A 217 -30.54 7.28 34.80
N ASP A 218 -31.46 6.41 34.39
CA ASP A 218 -31.75 5.14 35.06
C ASP A 218 -30.91 3.97 34.49
N ALA A 219 -30.71 3.93 33.17
CA ALA A 219 -29.98 2.87 32.45
C ALA A 219 -28.59 3.33 31.97
N THR A 220 -27.67 2.39 31.78
CA THR A 220 -26.36 2.67 31.18
C THR A 220 -26.52 2.97 29.70
N LEU A 221 -26.08 4.15 29.27
CA LEU A 221 -26.16 4.61 27.88
C LEU A 221 -24.82 4.40 27.16
N ILE A 222 -24.86 3.64 26.07
CA ILE A 222 -23.73 3.44 25.15
C ILE A 222 -24.01 4.24 23.88
N VAL A 223 -23.23 5.29 23.64
CA VAL A 223 -23.37 6.16 22.45
C VAL A 223 -22.39 5.70 21.37
N ILE A 224 -22.87 5.37 20.18
CA ILE A 224 -22.04 4.86 19.07
C ILE A 224 -22.38 5.59 17.76
N GLY A 225 -21.36 6.01 17.01
CA GLY A 225 -21.55 6.59 15.67
C GLY A 225 -22.20 7.98 15.66
N TYR A 226 -22.33 8.63 16.82
CA TYR A 226 -22.87 9.99 16.97
C TYR A 226 -21.75 10.99 17.29
N SER A 227 -21.78 12.15 16.60
CA SER A 227 -20.72 13.17 16.69
C SER A 227 -20.93 14.21 17.80
N GLY A 228 -22.13 14.28 18.38
CA GLY A 228 -22.47 15.30 19.38
C GLY A 228 -22.73 16.69 18.80
N ARG A 229 -23.10 16.79 17.51
CA ARG A 229 -23.36 18.08 16.82
C ARG A 229 -24.75 18.67 17.10
N ASP A 230 -25.76 17.86 17.42
CA ASP A 230 -27.11 18.34 17.71
C ASP A 230 -27.16 18.96 19.11
N ALA A 231 -27.42 20.27 19.17
CA ALA A 231 -27.48 21.03 20.42
C ALA A 231 -28.68 20.66 21.30
N SER A 232 -29.83 20.29 20.73
CA SER A 232 -31.03 19.85 21.48
C SER A 232 -30.73 18.55 22.22
N LEU A 233 -30.20 17.55 21.51
CA LEU A 233 -29.85 16.26 22.07
C LEU A 233 -28.71 16.37 23.10
N MET A 234 -27.66 17.15 22.79
CA MET A 234 -26.57 17.37 23.75
C MET A 234 -27.05 18.10 25.01
N LYS A 235 -28.03 19.00 24.89
CA LYS A 235 -28.65 19.63 26.05
C LYS A 235 -29.45 18.62 26.87
N ALA A 236 -30.26 17.76 26.23
CA ALA A 236 -31.00 16.71 26.92
C ALA A 236 -30.07 15.75 27.69
N LEU A 237 -28.97 15.33 27.07
CA LEU A 237 -27.95 14.50 27.75
C LEU A 237 -27.29 15.24 28.92
N ASN A 238 -26.94 16.52 28.76
CA ASN A 238 -26.41 17.32 29.87
C ASN A 238 -27.43 17.43 31.02
N ASP A 239 -28.69 17.68 30.71
CA ASP A 239 -29.77 17.77 31.72
C ASP A 239 -29.94 16.44 32.48
N ALA A 240 -29.80 15.30 31.79
CA ALA A 240 -29.88 13.96 32.39
C ALA A 240 -28.67 13.65 33.29
N TYR A 241 -27.46 13.90 32.81
CA TYR A 241 -26.22 13.56 33.53
C TYR A 241 -25.77 14.61 34.55
N SER A 242 -26.43 15.78 34.61
CA SER A 242 -26.25 16.75 35.69
C SER A 242 -27.06 16.40 36.95
N GLN A 243 -27.95 15.41 36.87
CA GLN A 243 -28.77 14.94 37.99
C GLN A 243 -28.21 13.63 38.58
N PRO A 244 -28.45 13.33 39.88
CA PRO A 244 -28.11 12.04 40.45
C PRO A 244 -28.87 10.89 39.76
N GLY A 245 -28.19 9.75 39.56
CA GLY A 245 -28.79 8.52 39.03
C GLY A 245 -27.78 7.39 38.92
N SER A 246 -28.22 6.19 38.54
CA SER A 246 -27.39 4.97 38.41
C SER A 246 -26.76 4.75 37.03
N GLY A 247 -27.37 5.24 35.95
CA GLY A 247 -26.91 5.01 34.57
C GLY A 247 -25.50 5.54 34.27
N ALA A 248 -24.61 4.68 33.78
CA ALA A 248 -23.31 5.12 33.28
C ALA A 248 -23.41 5.70 31.85
N LEU A 249 -22.41 6.50 31.44
CA LEU A 249 -22.27 7.00 30.06
C LEU A 249 -20.98 6.48 29.44
N TYR A 250 -21.11 5.68 28.37
CA TYR A 250 -19.99 5.29 27.53
C TYR A 250 -20.14 5.95 26.16
N TRP A 251 -19.27 6.92 25.88
CA TRP A 251 -19.22 7.56 24.57
C TRP A 251 -18.20 6.88 23.68
N CYS A 252 -18.64 6.01 22.78
CA CYS A 252 -17.79 5.28 21.85
C CYS A 252 -17.47 6.17 20.63
N GLY A 253 -16.32 6.84 20.67
CA GLY A 253 -15.82 7.65 19.56
C GLY A 253 -15.01 6.83 18.57
N TYR A 254 -14.94 7.33 17.33
CA TYR A 254 -14.05 6.77 16.31
C TYR A 254 -12.63 7.34 16.52
N GLY A 255 -11.68 6.50 16.94
CA GLY A 255 -10.34 6.91 17.34
C GLY A 255 -10.26 7.72 18.64
N ASP A 256 -9.15 8.44 18.83
CA ASP A 256 -8.81 9.06 20.12
C ASP A 256 -9.31 10.51 20.30
N HIS A 257 -9.89 11.10 19.25
CA HIS A 257 -10.33 12.49 19.27
C HIS A 257 -11.68 12.63 19.97
N ILE A 258 -11.74 13.48 21.01
CA ILE A 258 -12.96 13.81 21.74
C ILE A 258 -13.43 15.21 21.34
N ALA A 259 -14.61 15.30 20.72
CA ALA A 259 -15.22 16.59 20.36
C ALA A 259 -15.50 17.46 21.59
N THR A 260 -15.39 18.78 21.46
CA THR A 260 -15.58 19.73 22.59
C THR A 260 -16.92 19.56 23.32
N PRO A 261 -18.07 19.43 22.64
CA PRO A 261 -19.37 19.22 23.32
C PRO A 261 -19.39 17.92 24.16
N VAL A 262 -18.78 16.86 23.64
CA VAL A 262 -18.67 15.56 24.32
C VAL A 262 -17.76 15.67 25.54
N LYS A 263 -16.61 16.34 25.40
CA LYS A 263 -15.69 16.58 26.51
C LYS A 263 -16.37 17.35 27.64
N HIS A 264 -17.18 18.36 27.30
CA HIS A 264 -17.96 19.12 28.28
C HIS A 264 -18.99 18.23 28.99
N LEU A 265 -19.78 17.44 28.24
CA LEU A 265 -20.75 16.50 28.78
C LEU A 265 -20.12 15.49 29.75
N LEU A 266 -19.01 14.84 29.34
CA LEU A 266 -18.30 13.87 30.18
C LEU A 266 -17.73 14.52 31.45
N GLY A 267 -17.23 15.75 31.35
CA GLY A 267 -16.76 16.53 32.50
C GLY A 267 -17.89 16.89 33.46
N ALA A 268 -19.03 17.36 32.95
CA ALA A 268 -20.21 17.70 33.72
C ALA A 268 -20.79 16.47 34.44
N ALA A 269 -20.89 15.34 33.75
CA ALA A 269 -21.36 14.07 34.32
C ALA A 269 -20.49 13.64 35.50
N ARG A 270 -19.16 13.67 35.36
CA ARG A 270 -18.24 13.30 36.44
C ARG A 270 -18.29 14.28 37.61
N ALA A 271 -18.43 15.57 37.35
CA ALA A 271 -18.61 16.58 38.40
C ALA A 271 -19.90 16.34 39.21
N ALA A 272 -20.93 15.75 38.59
CA ALA A 272 -22.15 15.30 39.25
C ALA A 272 -22.03 13.89 39.88
N ASN A 273 -20.82 13.35 40.05
CA ASN A 273 -20.53 12.00 40.56
C ASN A 273 -21.15 10.86 39.74
N ARG A 274 -21.33 11.05 38.43
CA ARG A 274 -21.80 10.00 37.50
C ARG A 274 -20.62 9.31 36.83
N THR A 275 -20.77 8.02 36.52
CA THR A 275 -19.79 7.26 35.74
C THR A 275 -19.87 7.67 34.27
N ALA A 276 -18.81 8.27 33.73
CA ALA A 276 -18.76 8.69 32.34
C ALA A 276 -17.37 8.53 31.72
N TYR A 277 -17.29 7.88 30.56
CA TYR A 277 -16.04 7.63 29.85
C TYR A 277 -16.17 7.84 28.34
N PHE A 278 -15.08 8.31 27.74
CA PHE A 278 -14.87 8.20 26.31
C PHE A 278 -14.15 6.89 25.99
N VAL A 279 -14.66 6.13 25.04
CA VAL A 279 -14.07 4.86 24.60
C VAL A 279 -13.59 5.04 23.15
N PRO A 280 -12.28 4.98 22.87
CA PRO A 280 -11.78 5.03 21.51
C PRO A 280 -12.00 3.69 20.81
N THR A 281 -12.62 3.70 19.64
CA THR A 281 -13.09 2.50 18.92
C THR A 281 -12.75 2.52 17.42
N HIS A 282 -12.95 1.37 16.75
CA HIS A 282 -12.81 1.21 15.29
C HIS A 282 -14.15 1.25 14.54
N GLY A 283 -15.23 1.67 15.20
CA GLY A 283 -16.58 1.76 14.61
C GLY A 283 -17.59 0.78 15.20
N PHE A 284 -18.85 0.92 14.77
CA PHE A 284 -20.00 0.19 15.30
C PHE A 284 -19.85 -1.33 15.19
N ASP A 285 -19.54 -1.84 14.01
CA ASP A 285 -19.42 -3.28 13.74
C ASP A 285 -18.36 -3.99 14.61
N ASP A 286 -17.19 -3.35 14.83
CA ASP A 286 -16.12 -3.90 15.69
C ASP A 286 -16.55 -3.95 17.17
N ILE A 287 -17.22 -2.90 17.67
CA ILE A 287 -17.73 -2.87 19.05
C ILE A 287 -18.73 -3.99 19.26
N LEU A 288 -19.72 -4.11 18.36
CA LEU A 288 -20.80 -5.09 18.48
C LEU A 288 -20.25 -6.52 18.35
N SER A 289 -19.24 -6.74 17.51
CA SER A 289 -18.53 -8.02 17.42
C SER A 289 -17.84 -8.39 18.73
N ARG A 290 -17.11 -7.47 19.35
CA ARG A 290 -16.43 -7.71 20.63
C ARG A 290 -17.42 -7.94 21.77
N LEU A 291 -18.47 -7.12 21.86
CA LEU A 291 -19.51 -7.27 22.87
C LEU A 291 -20.26 -8.59 22.71
N ALA A 292 -20.67 -8.96 21.49
CA ALA A 292 -21.35 -10.22 21.24
C ALA A 292 -20.49 -11.43 21.59
N LEU A 293 -19.22 -11.45 21.16
CA LEU A 293 -18.32 -12.57 21.46
C LEU A 293 -17.99 -12.68 22.96
N HIS A 294 -17.98 -11.57 23.70
CA HIS A 294 -17.65 -11.56 25.13
C HIS A 294 -18.87 -11.82 26.03
N CYS A 295 -20.02 -11.22 25.72
CA CYS A 295 -21.19 -11.21 26.61
C CYS A 295 -22.19 -12.34 26.31
N LEU A 296 -22.28 -12.81 25.07
CA LEU A 296 -23.16 -13.93 24.72
C LEU A 296 -22.53 -15.26 25.15
N LYS A 297 -23.39 -16.19 25.60
CA LYS A 297 -23.03 -17.54 26.02
C LYS A 297 -23.84 -18.58 25.23
N ASP A 298 -23.37 -19.82 25.22
CA ASP A 298 -24.04 -20.99 24.64
C ASP A 298 -24.46 -20.79 23.16
N ASP A 299 -25.64 -21.28 22.78
CA ASP A 299 -26.19 -21.25 21.41
C ASP A 299 -26.17 -19.84 20.77
N ARG A 300 -26.32 -18.78 21.56
CA ARG A 300 -26.25 -17.40 21.06
C ARG A 300 -24.84 -16.97 20.69
N GLN A 301 -23.83 -17.43 21.44
CA GLN A 301 -22.44 -17.17 21.09
C GLN A 301 -22.06 -17.93 19.81
N ASP A 302 -22.56 -19.15 19.65
CA ASP A 302 -22.36 -19.94 18.43
C ASP A 302 -23.09 -19.30 17.24
N LYS A 303 -24.30 -18.78 17.41
CA LYS A 303 -25.00 -17.96 16.40
C LYS A 303 -24.22 -16.69 16.05
N ALA A 304 -23.65 -15.99 17.02
CA ALA A 304 -22.81 -14.82 16.75
C ALA A 304 -21.55 -15.19 15.96
N ARG A 305 -20.86 -16.28 16.34
CA ARG A 305 -19.72 -16.83 15.58
C ARG A 305 -20.15 -17.27 14.18
N ALA A 306 -21.31 -17.90 14.05
CA ALA A 306 -21.88 -18.34 12.78
C ALA A 306 -22.30 -17.17 11.90
N LEU A 307 -22.84 -16.07 12.42
CA LEU A 307 -23.14 -14.85 11.67
C LEU A 307 -21.88 -14.18 11.16
N LEU A 308 -20.88 -14.06 12.03
CA LEU A 308 -19.56 -13.58 11.63
C LEU A 308 -18.96 -14.51 10.56
N ALA A 309 -19.15 -15.83 10.67
CA ALA A 309 -18.70 -16.80 9.68
C ALA A 309 -19.59 -16.90 8.42
N ALA A 310 -20.88 -16.60 8.45
CA ALA A 310 -21.79 -16.73 7.31
C ALA A 310 -21.53 -15.65 6.25
N THR A 311 -20.89 -14.55 6.65
CA THR A 311 -20.29 -13.56 5.75
C THR A 311 -19.12 -14.12 4.91
N LYS A 312 -18.74 -15.40 5.07
CA LYS A 312 -17.70 -16.12 4.30
C LYS A 312 -17.96 -16.30 2.81
N GLN A 313 -19.02 -15.70 2.26
CA GLN A 313 -19.33 -15.78 0.82
C GLN A 313 -18.58 -14.73 0.00
N GLY A 314 -17.35 -14.38 0.39
CA GLY A 314 -16.42 -13.78 -0.57
C GLY A 314 -16.14 -14.82 -1.65
N SER A 315 -16.42 -14.47 -2.91
CA SER A 315 -16.18 -15.35 -4.04
C SER A 315 -14.69 -15.73 -4.10
N ASP A 316 -14.35 -16.99 -3.80
CA ASP A 316 -12.98 -17.51 -3.93
C ASP A 316 -12.64 -17.91 -5.38
N ILE A 317 -13.13 -17.14 -6.35
CA ILE A 317 -12.77 -17.32 -7.76
C ILE A 317 -11.28 -17.04 -7.90
N CYS A 318 -10.60 -17.87 -8.67
CA CYS A 318 -9.18 -17.70 -8.96
C CYS A 318 -8.86 -18.31 -10.32
N ASP A 319 -9.18 -17.57 -11.37
CA ASP A 319 -9.02 -18.05 -12.73
C ASP A 319 -7.56 -18.13 -13.15
N SER A 320 -7.30 -18.85 -14.24
CA SER A 320 -5.98 -18.87 -14.86
C SER A 320 -5.79 -17.64 -15.76
N PHE A 321 -4.58 -17.10 -15.79
CA PHE A 321 -4.14 -16.16 -16.81
C PHE A 321 -4.20 -16.80 -18.20
N TYR A 322 -4.65 -16.01 -19.15
CA TYR A 322 -4.70 -16.35 -20.57
C TYR A 322 -3.98 -15.25 -21.37
N VAL A 323 -3.39 -15.64 -22.51
CA VAL A 323 -2.72 -14.75 -23.46
C VAL A 323 -3.14 -15.23 -24.84
N ASP A 324 -3.67 -14.34 -25.67
CA ASP A 324 -4.08 -14.66 -27.03
C ASP A 324 -2.88 -15.10 -27.90
N GLU A 325 -3.16 -15.99 -28.86
CA GLU A 325 -2.22 -16.27 -29.93
C GLU A 325 -2.17 -15.06 -30.90
N LEU A 326 -1.14 -14.24 -30.73
CA LEU A 326 -0.93 -13.03 -31.52
C LEU A 326 0.28 -13.18 -32.45
N PRO A 327 0.33 -12.44 -33.57
CA PRO A 327 1.52 -12.38 -34.42
C PRO A 327 2.73 -11.92 -33.60
N CYS A 328 3.82 -12.70 -33.67
CA CYS A 328 5.04 -12.39 -32.94
C CYS A 328 5.67 -11.09 -33.46
N ALA A 329 5.80 -10.08 -32.60
CA ALA A 329 6.44 -8.81 -32.91
C ALA A 329 7.84 -8.69 -32.31
N ALA A 330 8.11 -9.40 -31.21
CA ALA A 330 9.43 -9.43 -30.60
C ALA A 330 9.77 -10.82 -30.04
N LEU A 331 11.07 -11.12 -30.01
CA LEU A 331 11.61 -12.30 -29.37
C LEU A 331 12.55 -11.86 -28.25
N ILE A 332 12.40 -12.46 -27.07
CA ILE A 332 13.27 -12.17 -25.92
C ILE A 332 13.93 -13.47 -25.41
N LYS A 333 15.22 -13.40 -25.10
CA LYS A 333 16.05 -14.52 -24.61
C LYS A 333 16.17 -14.45 -23.09
N SER A 334 15.78 -15.50 -22.38
CA SER A 334 15.96 -15.60 -20.93
C SER A 334 17.38 -16.03 -20.54
N ASN A 335 17.72 -15.88 -19.27
CA ASN A 335 18.89 -16.50 -18.64
C ASN A 335 18.58 -17.86 -17.97
N ALA A 336 17.54 -18.55 -18.43
CA ALA A 336 17.04 -19.79 -17.86
C ALA A 336 17.23 -20.98 -18.82
N PHE A 337 17.56 -22.13 -18.25
CA PHE A 337 17.84 -23.39 -18.94
C PHE A 337 16.94 -24.49 -18.37
N GLU A 338 16.30 -25.28 -19.23
CA GLU A 338 15.47 -26.41 -18.78
C GLU A 338 16.33 -27.40 -18.00
N ILE A 339 15.89 -27.76 -16.79
CA ILE A 339 16.55 -28.73 -15.92
C ILE A 339 15.57 -29.81 -15.46
N GLU A 340 16.00 -31.06 -15.50
CA GLU A 340 15.37 -32.17 -14.79
C GLU A 340 16.18 -32.43 -13.52
N CYS A 341 15.51 -32.40 -12.37
CA CYS A 341 16.10 -32.70 -11.06
C CYS A 341 15.86 -34.17 -10.69
N PRO A 342 16.63 -34.72 -9.73
CA PRO A 342 16.36 -36.05 -9.16
C PRO A 342 14.89 -36.20 -8.73
N SER A 343 14.28 -37.33 -9.10
CA SER A 343 12.87 -37.64 -8.79
C SER A 343 12.66 -38.22 -7.40
N GLU A 344 13.74 -38.47 -6.66
CA GLU A 344 13.73 -39.03 -5.32
C GLU A 344 14.87 -38.45 -4.48
N LEU A 345 14.70 -38.51 -3.16
CA LEU A 345 15.63 -38.06 -2.13
C LEU A 345 15.75 -39.14 -1.04
N LEU A 346 16.74 -39.00 -0.17
CA LEU A 346 16.85 -39.79 1.06
C LEU A 346 16.18 -39.04 2.21
N GLU A 347 15.38 -39.74 3.01
CA GLU A 347 14.71 -39.21 4.20
C GLU A 347 15.04 -40.05 5.44
N PHE A 348 15.34 -39.38 6.56
CA PHE A 348 15.55 -40.02 7.87
C PHE A 348 15.37 -39.04 9.03
N SER A 349 15.16 -39.54 10.24
CA SER A 349 14.99 -38.79 11.48
C SER A 349 16.25 -38.85 12.36
N LEU A 350 16.36 -37.90 13.28
CA LEU A 350 17.45 -37.84 14.25
C LEU A 350 16.94 -38.03 15.68
N ASN A 351 17.70 -38.78 16.48
CA ASN A 351 17.47 -38.98 17.91
C ASN A 351 17.66 -37.68 18.72
N ASP A 352 18.52 -36.79 18.23
CA ASP A 352 18.86 -35.52 18.88
C ASP A 352 19.05 -34.40 17.83
N TRP A 353 18.33 -33.30 18.01
CA TRP A 353 18.31 -32.16 17.08
C TRP A 353 19.12 -30.99 17.65
N PRO A 354 20.10 -30.46 16.89
CA PRO A 354 20.86 -29.28 17.34
C PRO A 354 20.00 -28.00 17.28
N GLU A 355 20.34 -27.01 18.10
CA GLU A 355 19.62 -25.73 18.18
C GLU A 355 19.64 -24.93 16.86
N LYS A 356 20.69 -25.06 16.05
CA LYS A 356 20.85 -24.42 14.73
C LYS A 356 21.08 -25.46 13.61
N PRO A 357 20.03 -26.20 13.19
CA PRO A 357 20.18 -27.33 12.26
C PRO A 357 20.85 -26.97 10.93
N TRP A 358 20.47 -25.84 10.34
CA TRP A 358 21.03 -25.41 9.05
C TRP A 358 22.53 -25.16 9.10
N SER A 359 23.03 -24.46 10.13
CA SER A 359 24.47 -24.17 10.26
C SER A 359 25.25 -25.45 10.56
N TRP A 360 24.70 -26.29 11.43
CA TRP A 360 25.32 -27.57 11.77
C TRP A 360 25.42 -28.50 10.55
N LEU A 361 24.37 -28.59 9.73
CA LEU A 361 24.41 -29.38 8.48
C LEU A 361 25.37 -28.80 7.45
N ASP A 362 25.47 -27.46 7.33
CA ASP A 362 26.44 -26.80 6.45
C ASP A 362 27.87 -27.25 6.79
N ASP A 363 28.21 -27.28 8.08
CA ASP A 363 29.53 -27.71 8.56
C ASP A 363 29.72 -29.23 8.43
N LEU A 364 28.73 -30.03 8.79
CA LEU A 364 28.79 -31.49 8.73
C LEU A 364 28.97 -32.00 7.29
N CYS A 365 28.28 -31.38 6.33
CA CYS A 365 28.37 -31.79 4.93
C CYS A 365 29.68 -31.31 4.28
N LYS A 366 30.46 -30.42 4.91
CA LYS A 366 31.62 -29.78 4.29
C LYS A 366 32.70 -30.81 3.93
N GLY A 367 33.09 -30.85 2.66
CA GLY A 367 34.10 -31.78 2.15
C GLY A 367 33.64 -33.25 2.03
N ARG A 368 32.34 -33.54 2.24
CA ARG A 368 31.77 -34.90 2.15
C ARG A 368 30.95 -35.11 0.88
N ASN A 369 30.68 -36.37 0.53
CA ASN A 369 29.92 -36.76 -0.66
C ASN A 369 28.40 -36.81 -0.41
N PHE A 370 27.86 -35.91 0.40
CA PHE A 370 26.42 -35.75 0.55
C PHE A 370 26.07 -34.30 0.90
N VAL A 371 24.81 -33.95 0.65
CA VAL A 371 24.19 -32.72 1.14
C VAL A 371 22.91 -33.09 1.87
N ALA A 372 22.59 -32.37 2.94
CA ALA A 372 21.39 -32.58 3.73
C ALA A 372 20.76 -31.25 4.18
N VAL A 373 19.45 -31.25 4.37
CA VAL A 373 18.66 -30.10 4.83
C VAL A 373 17.56 -30.56 5.81
N PRO A 374 17.16 -29.73 6.78
CA PRO A 374 16.08 -30.06 7.70
C PRO A 374 14.71 -29.80 7.05
N PHE A 375 13.79 -30.76 7.17
CA PHE A 375 12.45 -30.69 6.60
C PHE A 375 11.41 -31.35 7.52
N LYS A 376 10.47 -30.57 8.05
CA LYS A 376 9.32 -31.06 8.86
C LYS A 376 9.69 -32.08 9.96
N GLY A 377 10.76 -31.82 10.70
CA GLY A 377 11.22 -32.71 11.79
C GLY A 377 12.04 -33.92 11.34
N LYS A 378 12.33 -34.02 10.04
CA LYS A 378 13.21 -35.03 9.41
C LYS A 378 14.35 -34.35 8.66
N LEU A 379 15.29 -35.13 8.14
CA LEU A 379 16.31 -34.71 7.19
C LEU A 379 15.99 -35.21 5.79
N LEU A 380 16.19 -34.34 4.81
CA LEU A 380 16.27 -34.73 3.40
C LEU A 380 17.72 -34.65 2.93
N ALA A 381 18.19 -35.66 2.21
CA ALA A 381 19.57 -35.74 1.73
C ALA A 381 19.68 -36.25 0.29
N ILE A 382 20.79 -35.87 -0.35
CA ILE A 382 21.28 -36.42 -1.62
C ILE A 382 22.73 -36.83 -1.37
N GLY A 383 23.07 -38.09 -1.61
CA GLY A 383 24.38 -38.64 -1.27
C GLY A 383 24.39 -40.17 -1.22
N LEU A 384 25.55 -40.75 -0.90
CA LEU A 384 25.65 -42.18 -0.63
C LEU A 384 25.14 -42.49 0.78
N ILE A 385 24.37 -43.59 0.91
CA ILE A 385 23.81 -44.02 2.19
C ILE A 385 24.92 -44.30 3.21
N ASP A 386 26.04 -44.89 2.78
CA ASP A 386 27.15 -45.23 3.68
C ASP A 386 27.86 -43.98 4.20
N ASP A 387 28.09 -42.97 3.35
CA ASP A 387 28.65 -41.68 3.77
C ASP A 387 27.74 -40.96 4.77
N ILE A 388 26.42 -41.06 4.58
CA ILE A 388 25.43 -40.52 5.52
C ILE A 388 25.49 -41.29 6.85
N LYS A 389 25.51 -42.63 6.82
CA LYS A 389 25.63 -43.44 8.04
C LYS A 389 26.91 -43.15 8.80
N GLU A 390 28.04 -43.02 8.11
CA GLU A 390 29.31 -42.63 8.73
C GLU A 390 29.24 -41.24 9.35
N ALA A 391 28.62 -40.30 8.63
CA ALA A 391 28.53 -38.91 9.06
C ALA A 391 27.65 -38.67 10.29
N PHE A 392 26.50 -39.34 10.35
CA PHE A 392 25.51 -39.15 11.40
C PHE A 392 25.61 -40.21 12.50
N GLY A 393 26.17 -41.39 12.21
CA GLY A 393 26.40 -42.47 13.16
C GLY A 393 25.12 -42.84 13.93
N ASN A 394 25.27 -42.98 15.25
CA ASN A 394 24.17 -43.36 16.15
C ASN A 394 23.11 -42.25 16.35
N ARG A 395 23.24 -41.11 15.67
CA ARG A 395 22.22 -40.04 15.71
C ARG A 395 21.01 -40.35 14.85
N ILE A 396 21.14 -41.27 13.89
CA ILE A 396 20.03 -41.69 13.05
C ILE A 396 19.03 -42.50 13.90
N GLU A 397 17.77 -42.07 13.94
CA GLU A 397 16.69 -42.72 14.72
C GLU A 397 16.10 -43.94 14.00
N ASN A 398 15.89 -43.82 12.69
CA ASN A 398 15.21 -44.80 11.85
C ASN A 398 16.01 -45.14 10.58
N SER A 399 15.56 -46.13 9.80
CA SER A 399 16.18 -46.43 8.52
C SER A 399 16.15 -45.24 7.56
N ILE A 400 17.22 -45.08 6.76
CA ILE A 400 17.25 -44.12 5.66
C ILE A 400 16.37 -44.66 4.52
N GLU A 401 15.31 -43.93 4.19
CA GLU A 401 14.31 -44.30 3.19
C GLU A 401 14.41 -43.43 1.94
N ARG A 402 13.94 -43.92 0.80
CA ARG A 402 13.79 -43.12 -0.43
C ARG A 402 12.40 -42.50 -0.45
N THR A 403 12.32 -41.19 -0.67
CA THR A 403 11.06 -40.45 -0.83
C THR A 403 11.00 -39.79 -2.20
N PRO A 404 9.85 -39.81 -2.90
CA PRO A 404 9.69 -39.12 -4.17
C PRO A 404 9.75 -37.60 -4.01
N VAL A 405 10.21 -36.92 -5.06
CA VAL A 405 10.13 -35.47 -5.23
C VAL A 405 8.92 -35.16 -6.10
N THR A 406 8.02 -34.31 -5.62
CA THR A 406 6.85 -33.88 -6.37
C THR A 406 7.11 -32.54 -7.06
N ASP A 407 6.36 -32.23 -8.12
CA ASP A 407 6.41 -30.89 -8.74
C ASP A 407 6.07 -29.78 -7.73
N ALA A 408 5.17 -30.06 -6.79
CA ALA A 408 4.81 -29.12 -5.72
C ALA A 408 6.03 -28.72 -4.87
N ASP A 409 6.93 -29.66 -4.58
CA ASP A 409 8.16 -29.39 -3.80
C ASP A 409 9.11 -28.42 -4.52
N LEU A 410 9.12 -28.47 -5.85
CA LEU A 410 10.00 -27.68 -6.71
C LEU A 410 9.38 -26.34 -7.13
N THR A 411 8.07 -26.18 -7.01
CA THR A 411 7.39 -24.88 -7.27
C THR A 411 7.71 -23.81 -6.23
N ILE A 412 8.14 -24.19 -5.02
CA ILE A 412 8.49 -23.26 -3.94
C ILE A 412 9.93 -22.77 -4.15
N GLU A 413 10.11 -21.61 -4.77
CA GLU A 413 11.42 -21.11 -5.22
C GLU A 413 12.51 -21.07 -4.13
N ASN A 414 12.14 -20.67 -2.89
CA ASN A 414 13.03 -20.67 -1.74
C ASN A 414 12.72 -21.81 -0.75
N GLY A 415 12.14 -22.91 -1.26
CA GLY A 415 11.78 -24.09 -0.49
C GLY A 415 12.99 -24.94 -0.12
N THR A 416 12.81 -25.77 0.91
CA THR A 416 13.85 -26.67 1.42
C THR A 416 14.38 -27.63 0.34
N VAL A 417 13.49 -28.23 -0.47
CA VAL A 417 13.86 -29.14 -1.55
C VAL A 417 14.67 -28.44 -2.63
N ASN A 418 14.23 -27.27 -3.10
CA ASN A 418 15.02 -26.46 -4.03
C ASN A 418 16.39 -26.06 -3.46
N SER A 419 16.48 -25.77 -2.15
CA SER A 419 17.77 -25.51 -1.50
C SER A 419 18.68 -26.74 -1.52
N LEU A 420 18.15 -27.93 -1.26
CA LEU A 420 18.89 -29.19 -1.33
C LEU A 420 19.39 -29.47 -2.75
N MET A 421 18.52 -29.35 -3.74
CA MET A 421 18.86 -29.51 -5.17
C MET A 421 19.97 -28.54 -5.58
N LEU A 422 19.85 -27.28 -5.18
CA LEU A 422 20.83 -26.25 -5.50
C LEU A 422 22.19 -26.52 -4.84
N ARG A 423 22.22 -26.99 -3.58
CA ARG A 423 23.44 -27.40 -2.87
C ARG A 423 24.17 -28.54 -3.60
N ALA A 424 23.44 -29.59 -3.99
CA ALA A 424 23.99 -30.70 -4.76
C ALA A 424 24.54 -30.21 -6.11
N LEU A 425 23.75 -29.43 -6.85
CA LEU A 425 24.13 -28.93 -8.16
C LEU A 425 25.36 -28.02 -8.12
N LEU A 426 25.46 -27.13 -7.13
CA LEU A 426 26.64 -26.27 -6.93
C LEU A 426 27.90 -27.07 -6.64
N ARG A 427 27.80 -28.17 -5.88
CA ARG A 427 28.94 -29.08 -5.65
C ARG A 427 29.39 -29.74 -6.94
N VAL A 428 28.45 -30.21 -7.77
CA VAL A 428 28.80 -30.76 -9.08
C VAL A 428 29.49 -29.71 -9.95
N PHE A 429 28.96 -28.48 -10.03
CA PHE A 429 29.59 -27.43 -10.81
C PHE A 429 30.98 -27.02 -10.29
N SER A 430 31.21 -27.05 -8.98
CA SER A 430 32.51 -26.74 -8.38
C SER A 430 33.60 -27.79 -8.64
N GLN A 431 33.25 -28.97 -9.16
CA GLN A 431 34.23 -29.95 -9.63
C GLN A 431 34.85 -29.57 -10.98
N THR A 432 34.26 -28.60 -11.68
CA THR A 432 34.82 -28.06 -12.93
C THR A 432 36.05 -27.23 -12.61
N THR A 433 37.16 -27.50 -13.30
CA THR A 433 38.44 -26.81 -13.07
C THR A 433 38.30 -25.29 -13.12
N GLY A 434 38.75 -24.61 -12.07
CA GLY A 434 38.75 -23.15 -11.97
C GLY A 434 37.42 -22.51 -11.56
N ILE A 435 36.46 -23.30 -11.06
CA ILE A 435 35.18 -22.81 -10.52
C ILE A 435 35.09 -23.11 -9.03
N GLU A 436 34.78 -22.09 -8.24
CA GLU A 436 34.47 -22.19 -6.82
C GLU A 436 32.98 -21.91 -6.55
N ALA A 437 32.48 -22.37 -5.41
CA ALA A 437 31.09 -22.22 -5.00
C ALA A 437 30.95 -21.87 -3.51
N ASP A 438 29.90 -21.11 -3.17
CA ASP A 438 29.51 -20.88 -1.77
C ASP A 438 28.65 -22.02 -1.21
N ASN A 439 28.35 -23.02 -2.05
CA ASN A 439 27.44 -24.14 -1.79
C ASN A 439 26.03 -23.72 -1.35
N ARG A 440 25.61 -22.50 -1.66
CA ARG A 440 24.28 -21.97 -1.36
C ARG A 440 23.57 -21.46 -2.60
N LYS A 441 24.19 -20.56 -3.35
CA LYS A 441 23.60 -19.96 -4.57
C LYS A 441 24.60 -19.32 -5.53
N LEU A 442 25.89 -19.34 -5.25
CA LEU A 442 26.89 -18.55 -5.97
C LEU A 442 28.02 -19.44 -6.50
N LEU A 443 28.37 -19.22 -7.76
CA LEU A 443 29.57 -19.72 -8.40
C LEU A 443 30.48 -18.55 -8.77
N TRP A 444 31.81 -18.74 -8.73
CA TRP A 444 32.77 -17.78 -9.26
C TRP A 444 33.99 -18.47 -9.87
N GLN A 445 34.67 -17.78 -10.77
CA GLN A 445 35.95 -18.25 -11.29
C GLN A 445 37.05 -18.03 -10.23
N SER A 446 37.86 -19.05 -9.98
CA SER A 446 38.96 -18.99 -8.99
C SER A 446 39.96 -17.88 -9.31
N GLU A 447 40.24 -17.65 -10.59
CA GLU A 447 41.09 -16.55 -11.01
C GLU A 447 40.30 -15.22 -11.12
N PRO A 448 40.86 -14.09 -10.64
CA PRO A 448 40.22 -12.79 -10.76
C PRO A 448 40.20 -12.31 -12.22
N ASP A 449 39.07 -11.76 -12.65
CA ASP A 449 38.94 -11.08 -13.95
C ASP A 449 39.67 -9.73 -13.95
N ARG A 450 39.70 -9.05 -12.80
CA ARG A 450 40.35 -7.74 -12.62
C ARG A 450 40.92 -7.62 -11.21
N VAL A 451 42.03 -6.89 -11.08
CA VAL A 451 42.60 -6.47 -9.79
C VAL A 451 42.62 -4.95 -9.75
N LYS A 452 42.07 -4.34 -8.69
CA LYS A 452 41.97 -2.88 -8.56
C LYS A 452 42.29 -2.44 -7.12
N PRO A 453 43.14 -1.40 -6.92
CA PRO A 453 43.32 -0.82 -5.60
C PRO A 453 42.10 0.01 -5.19
N PHE A 454 41.67 -0.11 -3.93
CA PHE A 454 40.64 0.72 -3.30
C PHE A 454 41.07 1.02 -1.87
N ASP A 455 41.21 2.30 -1.51
CA ASP A 455 41.71 2.76 -0.20
C ASP A 455 42.96 2.00 0.30
N GLY A 456 43.94 1.81 -0.59
CA GLY A 456 45.20 1.11 -0.27
C GLY A 456 45.11 -0.43 -0.25
N THR A 457 43.92 -1.03 -0.39
CA THR A 457 43.72 -2.49 -0.44
C THR A 457 43.60 -2.98 -1.88
N GLN A 458 44.31 -4.06 -2.24
CA GLN A 458 44.14 -4.69 -3.55
C GLN A 458 42.88 -5.58 -3.58
N CYS A 459 41.88 -5.13 -4.33
CA CYS A 459 40.61 -5.83 -4.50
C CYS A 459 40.64 -6.70 -5.76
N HIS A 460 40.42 -8.00 -5.58
CA HIS A 460 40.32 -9.00 -6.64
C HIS A 460 38.84 -9.19 -7.03
N ILE A 461 38.50 -8.86 -8.27
CA ILE A 461 37.15 -8.95 -8.81
C ILE A 461 37.04 -10.23 -9.64
N HIS A 462 36.21 -11.16 -9.19
CA HIS A 462 35.98 -12.44 -9.86
C HIS A 462 34.64 -12.42 -10.60
N ARG A 463 34.60 -12.97 -11.82
CA ARG A 463 33.33 -13.26 -12.49
C ARG A 463 32.58 -14.31 -11.70
N ALA A 464 31.29 -14.08 -11.53
CA ALA A 464 30.43 -14.93 -10.75
C ALA A 464 29.08 -15.14 -11.45
N ALA A 465 28.32 -16.12 -10.98
CA ALA A 465 26.93 -16.31 -11.36
C ALA A 465 26.11 -16.67 -10.11
N VAL A 466 24.97 -15.98 -9.93
CA VAL A 466 23.94 -16.44 -9.01
C VAL A 466 23.19 -17.57 -9.71
N VAL A 467 23.16 -18.73 -9.08
CA VAL A 467 22.44 -19.92 -9.52
C VAL A 467 21.15 -20.02 -8.72
N SER A 468 20.04 -20.26 -9.39
CA SER A 468 18.75 -20.46 -8.75
C SER A 468 17.86 -21.40 -9.55
N LEU A 469 16.89 -22.00 -8.88
CA LEU A 469 15.85 -22.80 -9.52
C LEU A 469 14.55 -21.98 -9.59
N ARG A 470 13.86 -22.11 -10.72
CA ARG A 470 12.54 -21.54 -10.97
C ARG A 470 11.65 -22.61 -11.59
N PHE A 471 10.35 -22.49 -11.38
CA PHE A 471 9.36 -23.36 -12.01
C PHE A 471 8.48 -22.53 -12.95
N PHE A 472 8.56 -22.81 -14.25
CA PHE A 472 7.68 -22.22 -15.27
C PHE A 472 7.68 -23.03 -16.56
N GLY A 473 6.57 -22.96 -17.30
CA GLY A 473 6.35 -23.78 -18.50
C GLY A 473 6.29 -25.29 -18.18
N ASP A 474 5.69 -25.62 -17.02
CA ASP A 474 5.54 -26.98 -16.49
C ASP A 474 6.85 -27.76 -16.34
N ARG A 475 7.95 -27.04 -16.18
CA ARG A 475 9.29 -27.59 -16.01
C ARG A 475 10.10 -26.77 -15.01
N ASN A 476 11.11 -27.42 -14.43
CA ASN A 476 12.13 -26.73 -13.65
C ASN A 476 13.13 -26.05 -14.58
N GLN A 477 13.62 -24.92 -14.10
CA GLN A 477 14.45 -24.00 -14.86
C GLN A 477 15.63 -23.60 -13.99
N LEU A 478 16.82 -23.92 -14.47
CA LEU A 478 18.08 -23.46 -13.89
C LEU A 478 18.35 -22.05 -14.41
N VAL A 479 18.31 -21.07 -13.52
CA VAL A 479 18.57 -19.67 -13.84
C VAL A 479 20.00 -19.33 -13.46
N LEU A 480 20.78 -18.90 -14.44
CA LEU A 480 22.15 -18.40 -14.26
C LEU A 480 22.14 -16.89 -14.43
N LYS A 481 22.34 -16.14 -13.36
CA LYS A 481 22.47 -14.68 -13.43
C LYS A 481 23.92 -14.28 -13.26
N PRO A 482 24.63 -13.90 -14.34
CA PRO A 482 25.95 -13.27 -14.26
C PRO A 482 26.00 -12.15 -13.22
N THR A 483 27.08 -12.12 -12.46
CA THR A 483 27.40 -11.13 -11.43
C THR A 483 28.91 -11.09 -11.21
N VAL A 484 29.38 -10.33 -10.23
CA VAL A 484 30.76 -10.44 -9.74
C VAL A 484 30.80 -10.59 -8.23
N ILE A 485 31.90 -11.15 -7.72
CA ILE A 485 32.30 -11.04 -6.31
C ILE A 485 33.61 -10.27 -6.21
N VAL A 486 33.84 -9.66 -5.05
CA VAL A 486 35.04 -8.90 -4.79
C VAL A 486 35.64 -9.47 -3.51
N LYS A 487 36.88 -9.95 -3.61
CA LYS A 487 37.66 -10.52 -2.51
C LYS A 487 38.94 -9.71 -2.32
N ASN A 488 39.54 -9.83 -1.16
CA ASN A 488 40.89 -9.34 -0.92
C ASN A 488 41.93 -10.30 -1.55
N LYS A 489 43.19 -9.87 -1.61
CA LYS A 489 44.31 -10.67 -2.18
C LYS A 489 44.49 -12.02 -1.48
N ASP A 490 44.21 -12.09 -0.19
CA ASP A 490 44.24 -13.32 0.63
C ASP A 490 42.97 -14.18 0.50
N GLY A 491 42.00 -13.75 -0.31
CA GLY A 491 40.73 -14.43 -0.52
C GLY A 491 39.64 -14.12 0.51
N SER A 492 39.89 -13.24 1.48
CA SER A 492 38.91 -12.81 2.48
C SER A 492 37.84 -11.88 1.90
N ASP A 493 36.66 -11.84 2.55
CA ASP A 493 35.56 -10.95 2.17
C ASP A 493 35.88 -9.49 2.55
N LEU A 494 35.56 -8.56 1.66
CA LEU A 494 35.71 -7.12 1.90
C LEU A 494 34.47 -6.52 2.59
N PRO A 495 34.60 -5.35 3.23
CA PRO A 495 33.46 -4.57 3.68
C PRO A 495 32.38 -4.42 2.59
N LYS A 496 31.11 -4.48 3.01
CA LYS A 496 29.96 -4.59 2.10
C LYS A 496 29.80 -3.36 1.21
N ASP A 497 30.10 -2.19 1.72
CA ASP A 497 30.15 -0.90 1.04
C ASP A 497 31.18 -0.88 -0.08
N VAL A 498 32.42 -1.33 0.18
CA VAL A 498 33.50 -1.44 -0.82
C VAL A 498 33.10 -2.40 -1.94
N SER A 499 32.68 -3.62 -1.56
CA SER A 499 32.28 -4.64 -2.52
C SER A 499 31.05 -4.25 -3.34
N SER A 500 30.08 -3.53 -2.75
CA SER A 500 28.90 -3.02 -3.47
C SER A 500 29.27 -1.92 -4.47
N THR A 501 30.20 -1.03 -4.11
CA THR A 501 30.69 0.04 -4.97
C THR A 501 31.36 -0.53 -6.22
N LEU A 502 32.31 -1.45 -6.05
CA LEU A 502 33.02 -2.10 -7.15
C LEU A 502 32.08 -2.99 -8.00
N LYS A 503 31.12 -3.70 -7.38
CA LYS A 503 30.07 -4.42 -8.12
C LYS A 503 29.26 -3.50 -9.01
N MET A 504 28.86 -2.33 -8.50
CA MET A 504 28.06 -1.37 -9.26
C MET A 504 28.85 -0.74 -10.41
N GLU A 505 30.15 -0.51 -10.24
CA GLU A 505 31.04 -0.06 -11.31
C GLU A 505 31.08 -1.06 -12.49
N VAL A 506 31.15 -2.36 -12.19
CA VAL A 506 31.21 -3.41 -13.21
C VAL A 506 29.84 -3.68 -13.84
N LEU A 507 28.84 -3.95 -13.00
CA LEU A 507 27.52 -4.43 -13.44
C LEU A 507 26.63 -3.28 -13.92
N GLY A 508 26.89 -2.03 -13.50
CA GLY A 508 26.08 -0.86 -13.84
C GLY A 508 25.94 -0.63 -15.34
N TYR A 509 26.99 -0.94 -16.11
CA TYR A 509 27.05 -0.75 -17.56
C TYR A 509 27.00 -2.06 -18.35
N GLU A 510 26.47 -3.12 -17.72
CA GLU A 510 26.25 -4.43 -18.33
C GLU A 510 24.92 -4.43 -19.10
N HIS A 511 24.94 -3.82 -20.29
CA HIS A 511 23.83 -3.86 -21.23
C HIS A 511 23.68 -5.26 -21.86
N ASN A 512 22.59 -5.47 -22.61
CA ASN A 512 22.22 -6.74 -23.25
C ASN A 512 23.38 -7.54 -23.84
N SER A 513 24.23 -6.93 -24.68
CA SER A 513 25.33 -7.64 -25.32
C SER A 513 26.41 -8.11 -24.36
N LYS A 514 26.75 -7.32 -23.32
CA LYS A 514 27.73 -7.71 -22.29
C LYS A 514 27.18 -8.81 -21.39
N PHE A 515 25.94 -8.66 -20.95
CA PHE A 515 25.26 -9.68 -20.15
C PHE A 515 25.12 -10.99 -20.92
N ASN A 516 24.73 -10.93 -22.20
CA ASN A 516 24.59 -12.13 -22.99
C ASN A 516 25.94 -12.83 -23.19
N LYS A 517 27.03 -12.08 -23.39
CA LYS A 517 28.39 -12.64 -23.41
C LYS A 517 28.77 -13.29 -22.09
N ALA A 518 28.44 -12.68 -20.96
CA ALA A 518 28.71 -13.23 -19.64
C ALA A 518 27.88 -14.50 -19.37
N LEU A 519 26.61 -14.51 -19.75
CA LEU A 519 25.74 -15.69 -19.69
C LEU A 519 26.26 -16.82 -20.58
N ASP A 520 26.65 -16.50 -21.81
CA ASP A 520 27.16 -17.49 -22.76
C ASP A 520 28.52 -18.06 -22.32
N LEU A 521 29.32 -17.30 -21.58
CA LEU A 521 30.54 -17.79 -20.93
C LEU A 521 30.20 -18.83 -19.85
N TRP A 522 29.29 -18.51 -18.92
CA TRP A 522 28.85 -19.46 -17.90
C TRP A 522 28.19 -20.70 -18.50
N ARG A 523 27.37 -20.52 -19.53
CA ARG A 523 26.76 -21.62 -20.29
C ARG A 523 27.83 -22.55 -20.87
N LYS A 524 28.88 -22.03 -21.50
CA LYS A 524 29.94 -22.84 -22.11
C LYS A 524 30.80 -23.55 -21.06
N LEU A 525 31.06 -22.89 -19.93
CA LEU A 525 31.81 -23.47 -18.82
C LEU A 525 31.06 -24.63 -18.16
N LEU A 526 29.77 -24.45 -17.91
CA LEU A 526 28.97 -25.43 -17.18
C LEU A 526 28.35 -26.50 -18.09
N PHE A 527 28.00 -26.16 -19.34
CA PHE A 527 27.29 -27.04 -20.28
C PHE A 527 28.09 -27.20 -21.59
N PRO A 528 29.23 -27.92 -21.57
CA PRO A 528 30.12 -28.04 -22.73
C PRO A 528 29.49 -28.80 -23.90
N GLN A 529 28.51 -29.69 -23.64
CA GLN A 529 27.85 -30.48 -24.68
C GLN A 529 26.64 -29.74 -25.27
N LYS A 530 26.49 -29.82 -26.60
CA LYS A 530 25.26 -29.38 -27.27
C LYS A 530 24.10 -30.32 -26.89
N GLY A 531 22.92 -29.75 -26.65
CA GLY A 531 21.76 -30.55 -26.24
C GLY A 531 21.69 -30.68 -24.71
N THR A 532 21.53 -31.90 -24.21
CA THR A 532 21.36 -32.18 -22.78
C THR A 532 22.68 -32.57 -22.15
N ASN A 533 23.04 -31.94 -21.03
CA ASN A 533 24.20 -32.26 -20.21
C ASN A 533 23.72 -32.96 -18.94
N GLU A 534 24.28 -34.12 -18.62
CA GLU A 534 23.90 -34.93 -17.46
C GLU A 534 24.97 -34.81 -16.37
N PHE A 535 24.52 -34.62 -15.14
CA PHE A 535 25.34 -34.40 -13.95
C PHE A 535 24.89 -35.37 -12.86
N GLU A 536 25.85 -35.98 -12.17
CA GLU A 536 25.59 -36.94 -11.10
C GLU A 536 26.15 -36.42 -9.78
N PHE A 537 25.39 -36.57 -8.68
CA PHE A 537 25.88 -36.24 -7.34
C PHE A 537 25.63 -37.38 -6.33
N PRO A 538 26.68 -37.94 -5.71
CA PRO A 538 28.10 -37.69 -5.94
C PRO A 538 28.56 -38.08 -7.35
N ALA A 539 29.64 -37.47 -7.82
CA ALA A 539 30.08 -37.69 -9.19
C ALA A 539 30.65 -39.11 -9.38
N ASN A 540 30.29 -39.73 -10.50
CA ASN A 540 30.80 -41.03 -10.96
C ASN A 540 30.59 -42.18 -9.95
N CYS A 541 29.47 -42.19 -9.21
CA CYS A 541 29.19 -43.21 -8.18
C CYS A 541 28.06 -44.18 -8.56
N GLY A 542 27.45 -44.01 -9.74
CA GLY A 542 26.34 -44.83 -10.20
C GLY A 542 25.01 -44.55 -9.48
N SER A 543 24.88 -43.40 -8.82
CA SER A 543 23.66 -43.00 -8.11
C SER A 543 22.50 -42.65 -9.05
N THR A 544 21.29 -42.68 -8.50
CA THR A 544 20.06 -42.23 -9.18
C THR A 544 19.88 -40.71 -9.11
N PHE A 545 20.73 -40.00 -8.36
CA PHE A 545 20.65 -38.56 -8.17
C PHE A 545 21.29 -37.81 -9.34
N ARG A 546 20.53 -37.71 -10.44
CA ARG A 546 20.99 -37.09 -11.68
C ARG A 546 20.24 -35.80 -12.01
N PHE A 547 20.99 -34.83 -12.50
CA PHE A 547 20.47 -33.59 -13.06
C PHE A 547 20.71 -33.58 -14.56
N LYS A 548 19.69 -33.22 -15.34
CA LYS A 548 19.83 -33.07 -16.80
C LYS A 548 19.52 -31.65 -17.19
N VAL A 549 20.50 -30.93 -17.74
CA VAL A 549 20.36 -29.51 -18.13
C VAL A 549 20.45 -29.37 -19.64
N ARG A 550 19.45 -28.75 -20.26
CA ARG A 550 19.50 -28.40 -21.68
C ARG A 550 20.36 -27.15 -21.85
N SER A 551 21.41 -27.21 -22.69
CA SER A 551 22.33 -26.09 -22.88
C SER A 551 21.73 -24.91 -23.64
N ALA A 552 20.61 -25.09 -24.34
CA ALA A 552 19.90 -24.00 -25.01
C ALA A 552 19.01 -23.23 -24.02
N PRO A 553 19.13 -21.89 -23.94
CA PRO A 553 18.27 -21.10 -23.06
C PRO A 553 16.84 -20.99 -23.60
N CYS A 554 15.90 -20.68 -22.71
CA CYS A 554 14.49 -20.46 -23.06
C CYS A 554 14.28 -19.08 -23.70
N PHE A 555 13.39 -19.01 -24.69
CA PHE A 555 12.94 -17.78 -25.33
C PHE A 555 11.43 -17.56 -25.09
N ALA A 556 11.02 -16.30 -25.10
CA ALA A 556 9.61 -15.92 -25.14
C ALA A 556 9.29 -15.18 -26.44
N SER A 557 8.18 -15.58 -27.06
CA SER A 557 7.57 -14.86 -28.20
C SER A 557 6.59 -13.84 -27.65
N ILE A 558 6.75 -12.58 -28.05
CA ILE A 558 5.92 -11.46 -27.62
C ILE A 558 5.05 -11.04 -28.79
N GLY A 559 3.75 -11.22 -28.63
CA GLY A 559 2.74 -10.75 -29.56
C GLY A 559 2.36 -9.29 -29.35
N THR A 560 1.71 -8.69 -30.33
CA THR A 560 1.18 -7.32 -30.23
C THR A 560 -0.17 -7.24 -30.94
N ARG A 561 -1.06 -6.38 -30.43
CA ARG A 561 -2.29 -5.97 -31.13
C ARG A 561 -2.10 -4.69 -31.94
N GLN A 562 -0.94 -4.05 -31.81
CA GLN A 562 -0.59 -2.90 -32.62
C GLN A 562 -0.27 -3.33 -34.05
N ASN A 563 -0.40 -2.39 -35.00
CA ASN A 563 -0.18 -2.65 -36.42
C ASN A 563 1.33 -2.69 -36.74
N GLU A 564 2.06 -3.61 -36.10
CA GLU A 564 3.49 -3.84 -36.30
C GLU A 564 3.72 -5.00 -37.28
N ARG A 565 4.83 -4.97 -38.02
CA ARG A 565 5.18 -6.07 -38.92
C ARG A 565 5.65 -7.28 -38.10
N PRO A 566 5.03 -8.47 -38.24
CA PRO A 566 5.46 -9.65 -37.51
C PRO A 566 6.90 -10.05 -37.88
N ILE A 567 7.66 -10.51 -36.89
CA ILE A 567 8.98 -11.08 -37.11
C ILE A 567 8.87 -12.52 -37.62
N GLN A 568 9.80 -12.92 -38.48
CA GLN A 568 9.85 -14.28 -39.01
C GLN A 568 10.66 -15.18 -38.08
N ILE A 569 10.03 -16.23 -37.55
CA ILE A 569 10.69 -17.23 -36.71
C ILE A 569 11.08 -18.43 -37.57
N GLY A 570 12.39 -18.64 -37.72
CA GLY A 570 12.92 -19.84 -38.40
C GLY A 570 12.65 -21.12 -37.61
N ASP A 571 12.48 -22.25 -38.30
CA ASP A 571 12.05 -23.52 -37.69
C ASP A 571 13.01 -24.04 -36.60
N GLY A 572 14.32 -23.79 -36.73
CA GLY A 572 15.31 -24.15 -35.72
C GLY A 572 15.15 -23.41 -34.38
N MET A 573 14.50 -22.24 -34.36
CA MET A 573 14.27 -21.45 -33.14
C MET A 573 13.00 -21.87 -32.39
N ARG A 574 11.99 -22.38 -33.10
CA ARG A 574 10.68 -22.76 -32.51
C ARG A 574 10.82 -23.68 -31.28
N PRO A 575 11.68 -24.72 -31.25
CA PRO A 575 11.83 -25.60 -30.09
C PRO A 575 12.45 -24.95 -28.83
N HIS A 576 12.95 -23.72 -28.95
CA HIS A 576 13.52 -22.93 -27.86
C HIS A 576 12.56 -21.86 -27.33
N ILE A 577 11.47 -21.59 -28.06
CA ILE A 577 10.39 -20.70 -27.61
C ILE A 577 9.50 -21.49 -26.67
N LYS A 578 9.63 -21.22 -25.38
CA LYS A 578 8.95 -21.96 -24.29
C LYS A 578 7.89 -21.12 -23.59
N GLN A 579 7.77 -19.86 -23.98
CA GLN A 579 6.94 -18.88 -23.34
C GLN A 579 6.26 -18.01 -24.39
N VAL A 580 5.04 -17.59 -24.07
CA VAL A 580 4.23 -16.69 -24.89
C VAL A 580 3.87 -15.48 -24.04
N GLY A 581 3.89 -14.32 -24.68
CA GLY A 581 3.64 -13.05 -24.05
C GLY A 581 3.00 -12.06 -25.01
N VAL A 582 2.68 -10.90 -24.49
CA VAL A 582 2.03 -9.80 -25.20
C VAL A 582 2.65 -8.47 -24.77
N ASN A 583 2.67 -7.52 -25.68
CA ASN A 583 3.06 -6.14 -25.39
C ASN A 583 1.82 -5.29 -25.12
N VAL A 584 1.69 -4.80 -23.89
CA VAL A 584 0.65 -3.86 -23.47
C VAL A 584 1.07 -2.43 -23.85
N PRO A 585 0.17 -1.61 -24.44
CA PRO A 585 0.48 -0.22 -24.79
C PRO A 585 0.91 0.64 -23.61
N GLU A 586 1.71 1.66 -23.88
CA GLU A 586 2.14 2.60 -22.85
C GLU A 586 0.94 3.43 -22.34
N PRO A 587 0.68 3.49 -21.02
CA PRO A 587 -0.46 4.18 -20.45
C PRO A 587 -0.41 5.70 -20.71
N LEU A 588 -1.57 6.27 -20.99
CA LEU A 588 -1.75 7.70 -21.24
C LEU A 588 -2.09 8.45 -19.95
N LEU A 589 -1.45 9.61 -19.78
CA LEU A 589 -1.77 10.57 -18.72
C LEU A 589 -2.68 11.65 -19.26
N GLN A 590 -3.55 12.17 -18.41
CA GLN A 590 -4.57 13.18 -18.73
C GLN A 590 -4.21 14.53 -18.12
N PHE A 591 -4.35 15.57 -18.93
CA PHE A 591 -4.02 16.98 -18.65
C PHE A 591 -5.19 17.86 -19.05
N SER A 592 -5.29 19.07 -18.51
CA SER A 592 -6.22 20.07 -19.01
C SER A 592 -5.69 20.66 -20.33
N ASN A 593 -6.58 20.93 -21.29
CA ASN A 593 -6.20 21.78 -22.41
C ASN A 593 -5.92 23.22 -21.94
N LYS A 594 -5.26 24.03 -22.78
CA LYS A 594 -4.87 25.41 -22.44
C LYS A 594 -6.06 26.33 -22.19
N GLN A 595 -7.21 26.01 -22.76
CA GLN A 595 -8.46 26.77 -22.61
C GLN A 595 -9.26 26.39 -21.35
N ALA A 596 -8.84 25.38 -20.59
CA ALA A 596 -9.60 24.81 -19.47
C ALA A 596 -11.02 24.34 -19.81
N THR A 597 -11.26 23.93 -21.06
CA THR A 597 -12.57 23.46 -21.56
C THR A 597 -12.67 21.95 -21.70
N GLY A 598 -11.57 21.23 -21.58
CA GLY A 598 -11.53 19.79 -21.76
C GLY A 598 -10.17 19.20 -21.44
N PHE A 599 -10.04 17.90 -21.65
CA PHE A 599 -8.82 17.17 -21.32
C PHE A 599 -8.12 16.64 -22.58
N VAL A 600 -6.79 16.55 -22.49
CA VAL A 600 -5.90 16.01 -23.51
C VAL A 600 -5.00 14.96 -22.88
N THR A 601 -4.43 14.08 -23.70
CA THR A 601 -3.62 12.96 -23.21
C THR A 601 -2.21 12.96 -23.77
N ASP A 602 -1.23 12.59 -22.95
CA ASP A 602 0.16 12.37 -23.36
C ASP A 602 0.76 11.22 -22.51
N PRO A 603 1.49 10.26 -23.09
CA PRO A 603 2.16 9.22 -22.29
C PRO A 603 3.31 9.77 -21.43
N HIS A 604 3.86 10.94 -21.72
CA HIS A 604 5.02 11.52 -21.04
C HIS A 604 4.60 12.65 -20.08
N PRO A 605 4.92 12.56 -18.78
CA PRO A 605 4.43 13.51 -17.77
C PRO A 605 4.89 14.95 -18.04
N LEU A 606 6.20 15.17 -18.21
CA LEU A 606 6.74 16.51 -18.41
C LEU A 606 6.31 17.15 -19.73
N ARG A 607 6.30 16.40 -20.84
CA ARG A 607 5.80 16.88 -22.14
C ARG A 607 4.33 17.23 -22.08
N GLY A 608 3.53 16.42 -21.38
CA GLY A 608 2.13 16.70 -21.12
C GLY A 608 1.94 18.04 -20.41
N LEU A 609 2.70 18.30 -19.35
CA LEU A 609 2.68 19.59 -18.63
C LEU A 609 3.18 20.76 -19.50
N ALA A 610 4.34 20.63 -20.13
CA ALA A 610 4.95 21.72 -20.91
C ALA A 610 4.11 22.13 -22.13
N ASN A 611 3.42 21.17 -22.76
CA ASN A 611 2.59 21.45 -23.93
C ASN A 611 1.15 21.83 -23.58
N ASN A 612 0.68 21.54 -22.36
CA ASN A 612 -0.71 21.72 -21.95
C ASN A 612 -0.78 22.42 -20.58
N GLN A 613 -1.77 22.06 -19.74
CA GLN A 613 -1.90 22.56 -18.38
C GLN A 613 -2.16 21.39 -17.42
N PRO A 614 -1.85 21.54 -16.12
CA PRO A 614 -2.15 20.50 -15.13
C PRO A 614 -3.60 20.03 -15.17
N PHE A 615 -3.84 18.79 -14.75
CA PHE A 615 -5.19 18.20 -14.71
C PHE A 615 -6.21 19.08 -13.98
N ASP A 616 -5.80 19.75 -12.90
CA ASP A 616 -6.66 20.62 -12.09
C ASP A 616 -6.67 22.10 -12.53
N PHE A 617 -6.15 22.45 -13.71
CA PHE A 617 -6.02 23.85 -14.15
C PHE A 617 -7.35 24.62 -14.17
N GLY A 618 -8.49 23.93 -14.31
CA GLY A 618 -9.83 24.52 -14.16
C GLY A 618 -10.03 25.27 -12.82
N LEU A 619 -9.32 24.87 -11.76
CA LEU A 619 -9.31 25.56 -10.46
C LEU A 619 -8.61 26.92 -10.53
N THR A 620 -7.53 26.97 -11.29
CA THR A 620 -6.73 28.19 -11.47
C THR A 620 -7.43 29.16 -12.41
N SER A 621 -7.96 28.68 -13.55
CA SER A 621 -8.62 29.54 -14.53
C SER A 621 -9.88 30.23 -14.00
N ARG A 622 -10.50 29.66 -12.95
CA ARG A 622 -11.66 30.23 -12.23
C ARG A 622 -11.30 31.01 -10.96
N GLY A 623 -10.01 31.20 -10.67
CA GLY A 623 -9.54 31.97 -9.51
C GLY A 623 -9.75 31.30 -8.14
N LEU A 624 -10.04 29.99 -8.10
CA LEU A 624 -10.26 29.27 -6.85
C LEU A 624 -8.94 29.05 -6.12
N MET A 625 -7.94 28.53 -6.82
CA MET A 625 -6.58 28.28 -6.32
C MET A 625 -5.55 28.95 -7.25
N PRO A 626 -5.32 30.26 -7.11
CA PRO A 626 -4.62 31.07 -8.11
C PRO A 626 -3.09 31.03 -8.02
N ALA A 627 -2.51 30.58 -6.90
CA ALA A 627 -1.06 30.59 -6.67
C ALA A 627 -0.62 29.44 -5.75
N VAL A 628 0.67 29.10 -5.79
CA VAL A 628 1.33 28.20 -4.83
C VAL A 628 2.25 29.04 -3.93
N ARG A 629 1.95 29.12 -2.64
CA ARG A 629 2.76 29.83 -1.65
C ARG A 629 3.73 28.91 -0.93
N ILE A 630 5.01 29.25 -0.98
CA ILE A 630 6.07 28.52 -0.29
C ILE A 630 6.49 29.31 0.95
N GLY A 631 6.64 28.62 2.07
CA GLY A 631 7.34 29.14 3.25
C GLY A 631 8.73 28.52 3.32
N VAL A 632 9.71 29.24 3.85
CA VAL A 632 11.11 28.75 3.90
C VAL A 632 11.59 28.66 5.34
N VAL A 633 12.13 27.51 5.72
CA VAL A 633 12.91 27.30 6.94
C VAL A 633 14.36 27.07 6.54
N CYS A 634 15.23 28.01 6.88
CA CYS A 634 16.63 28.00 6.46
C CYS A 634 17.53 28.60 7.56
N PRO A 635 18.73 28.06 7.82
CA PRO A 635 19.70 28.71 8.69
C PRO A 635 20.18 30.06 8.11
N THR A 636 20.65 30.95 8.99
CA THR A 636 21.06 32.31 8.59
C THR A 636 22.16 32.32 7.52
N LYS A 637 23.13 31.41 7.63
CA LYS A 637 24.33 31.39 6.76
C LYS A 637 24.00 31.18 5.29
N GLU A 638 23.03 30.32 4.98
CA GLU A 638 22.66 29.98 3.60
C GLU A 638 21.49 30.80 3.07
N SER A 639 20.89 31.66 3.89
CA SER A 639 19.65 32.35 3.55
C SER A 639 19.75 33.18 2.27
N ALA A 640 20.82 33.97 2.12
CA ALA A 640 21.04 34.79 0.93
C ALA A 640 21.36 33.96 -0.33
N GLN A 641 21.99 32.78 -0.19
CA GLN A 641 22.26 31.88 -1.31
C GLN A 641 20.98 31.19 -1.76
N LEU A 642 20.20 30.66 -0.82
CA LEU A 642 18.94 29.99 -1.10
C LEU A 642 17.92 30.95 -1.72
N ALA A 643 17.79 32.18 -1.21
CA ALA A 643 16.87 33.17 -1.77
C ALA A 643 17.17 33.48 -3.25
N ARG A 644 18.46 33.69 -3.60
CA ARG A 644 18.90 33.87 -4.99
C ARG A 644 18.64 32.63 -5.86
N TYR A 645 18.81 31.44 -5.31
CA TYR A 645 18.51 30.21 -6.02
C TYR A 645 17.01 30.10 -6.32
N LEU A 646 16.15 30.35 -5.33
CA LEU A 646 14.70 30.26 -5.48
C LEU A 646 14.14 31.25 -6.52
N GLN A 647 14.77 32.42 -6.71
CA GLN A 647 14.41 33.36 -7.77
C GLN A 647 14.50 32.75 -9.19
N GLN A 648 15.22 31.63 -9.37
CA GLN A 648 15.31 30.93 -10.65
C GLN A 648 14.09 30.03 -10.96
N ALA A 649 13.08 29.97 -10.09
CA ALA A 649 11.93 29.09 -10.28
C ALA A 649 11.15 29.32 -11.59
N ASN A 650 11.15 30.53 -12.13
CA ASN A 650 10.53 30.85 -13.42
C ASN A 650 11.53 30.95 -14.59
N VAL A 651 12.80 30.65 -14.35
CA VAL A 651 13.84 30.72 -15.39
C VAL A 651 13.82 29.42 -16.19
N ARG A 652 13.87 29.54 -17.52
CA ARG A 652 13.98 28.39 -18.41
C ARG A 652 15.31 27.68 -18.20
N GLN A 653 15.29 26.37 -18.04
CA GLN A 653 16.49 25.54 -17.89
C GLN A 653 16.51 24.48 -18.99
N GLN A 654 17.69 24.23 -19.55
CA GLN A 654 17.87 23.23 -20.61
C GLN A 654 18.51 21.95 -20.06
N PRO A 655 18.07 20.77 -20.54
CA PRO A 655 18.72 19.51 -20.20
C PRO A 655 20.14 19.49 -20.77
N ASN A 656 21.07 18.86 -20.06
CA ASN A 656 22.37 18.53 -20.66
C ASN A 656 22.20 17.40 -21.70
N ASN A 657 23.24 17.18 -22.51
CA ASN A 657 23.24 16.15 -23.55
C ASN A 657 22.98 14.73 -23.04
N SER A 658 23.33 14.43 -21.78
CA SER A 658 23.20 13.08 -21.21
C SER A 658 21.76 12.72 -20.81
N GLU A 659 20.87 13.70 -20.70
CA GLU A 659 19.48 13.55 -20.24
C GLU A 659 18.44 13.91 -21.31
N ALA A 660 18.89 14.46 -22.45
CA ALA A 660 18.02 14.96 -23.52
C ALA A 660 17.23 13.88 -24.27
N ASP A 661 17.39 12.60 -23.95
CA ASP A 661 16.56 11.50 -24.45
C ASP A 661 15.26 11.32 -23.65
N TYR A 662 15.12 12.00 -22.51
CA TYR A 662 13.88 12.06 -21.73
C TYR A 662 13.53 13.46 -21.31
N LEU A 663 14.49 14.17 -20.73
CA LEU A 663 14.25 15.46 -20.13
C LEU A 663 14.01 16.50 -21.23
N ILE A 664 12.92 17.25 -21.09
CA ILE A 664 12.61 18.42 -21.92
C ILE A 664 13.04 19.69 -21.18
N ASP A 665 13.14 20.80 -21.91
CA ASP A 665 13.35 22.11 -21.31
C ASP A 665 12.33 22.38 -20.20
N TYR A 666 12.81 22.78 -19.03
CA TYR A 666 11.96 23.33 -17.99
C TYR A 666 11.56 24.75 -18.40
N PRO A 667 10.28 25.06 -18.63
CA PRO A 667 9.86 26.35 -19.14
C PRO A 667 9.72 27.42 -18.05
N GLY A 668 9.98 27.09 -16.78
CA GLY A 668 9.62 27.90 -15.62
C GLY A 668 8.31 27.45 -14.98
N PHE A 669 8.17 27.66 -13.67
CA PHE A 669 7.06 27.13 -12.88
C PHE A 669 5.70 27.59 -13.42
N GLN A 670 5.55 28.89 -13.63
CA GLN A 670 4.29 29.47 -14.10
C GLN A 670 3.90 28.97 -15.48
N SER A 671 4.87 28.77 -16.38
CA SER A 671 4.59 28.26 -17.71
C SER A 671 4.24 26.77 -17.71
N ALA A 672 4.85 25.97 -16.82
CA ALA A 672 4.61 24.53 -16.74
C ALA A 672 3.30 24.17 -16.03
N PHE A 673 2.90 24.96 -15.03
CA PHE A 673 1.77 24.63 -14.16
C PHE A 673 0.57 25.59 -14.32
N GLY A 674 0.71 26.70 -15.04
CA GLY A 674 -0.39 27.62 -15.32
C GLY A 674 -0.75 28.57 -14.18
N LEU A 675 0.02 28.61 -13.08
CA LEU A 675 -0.12 29.57 -11.98
C LEU A 675 1.23 29.99 -11.41
N PRO A 676 1.33 31.20 -10.83
CA PRO A 676 2.54 31.65 -10.14
C PRO A 676 2.87 30.81 -8.90
N VAL A 677 4.17 30.77 -8.59
CA VAL A 677 4.71 30.35 -7.29
C VAL A 677 5.19 31.59 -6.53
N GLU A 678 4.73 31.76 -5.31
CA GLU A 678 5.12 32.85 -4.41
C GLU A 678 6.25 32.35 -3.49
N LEU A 679 7.43 32.94 -3.66
CA LEU A 679 8.66 32.57 -2.95
C LEU A 679 9.12 33.77 -2.09
N PRO A 680 9.26 33.61 -0.77
CA PRO A 680 9.62 34.70 0.14
C PRO A 680 11.11 35.04 0.01
N GLN A 681 11.45 36.31 0.25
CA GLN A 681 12.81 36.78 0.47
C GLN A 681 13.22 36.64 1.94
N HIS A 682 14.52 36.74 2.20
CA HIS A 682 15.03 36.78 3.56
C HIS A 682 14.54 38.04 4.28
N GLY A 683 13.83 37.85 5.39
CA GLY A 683 13.22 38.91 6.20
C GLY A 683 11.70 39.02 6.03
N ASP A 684 11.11 38.38 5.01
CA ASP A 684 9.66 38.33 4.84
C ASP A 684 9.00 37.45 5.89
N ALA A 685 7.71 37.66 6.15
CA ALA A 685 6.92 36.82 7.06
C ALA A 685 6.87 35.33 6.63
N GLY A 686 7.11 35.06 5.35
CA GLY A 686 7.24 33.71 4.78
C GLY A 686 8.61 33.04 4.99
N TRP A 687 9.56 33.68 5.69
CA TRP A 687 10.90 33.16 5.93
C TRP A 687 11.17 33.01 7.43
N SER A 688 11.46 31.79 7.88
CA SER A 688 11.88 31.50 9.25
C SER A 688 13.33 31.08 9.31
N VAL A 689 14.10 31.77 10.15
CA VAL A 689 15.49 31.40 10.42
C VAL A 689 15.50 30.23 11.41
N CYS A 690 16.08 29.11 10.99
CA CYS A 690 16.31 27.98 11.89
C CYS A 690 17.60 28.20 12.67
N PRO A 691 17.58 28.16 14.02
CA PRO A 691 18.79 28.23 14.82
C PRO A 691 19.74 27.06 14.54
N GLU A 692 21.04 27.26 14.82
CA GLU A 692 22.03 26.17 14.75
C GLU A 692 21.82 25.17 15.92
N PRO A 693 21.93 23.86 15.65
CA PRO A 693 22.01 22.84 16.70
C PRO A 693 23.29 23.04 17.51
N MET A 694 23.17 23.03 18.84
CA MET A 694 24.33 23.10 19.72
C MET A 694 24.86 21.70 19.98
N ASP A 695 26.17 21.52 19.92
CA ASP A 695 26.76 20.24 20.28
C ASP A 695 26.63 20.00 21.78
N THR A 696 25.79 19.06 22.17
CA THR A 696 25.51 18.76 23.59
C THR A 696 26.47 17.72 24.19
N GLY A 697 27.44 17.21 23.41
CA GLY A 697 28.30 16.10 23.80
C GLY A 697 27.60 14.72 23.77
N ASN A 698 26.28 14.70 23.55
CA ASN A 698 25.49 13.49 23.30
C ASN A 698 24.86 13.58 21.91
N GLU A 699 25.25 12.67 21.01
CA GLU A 699 24.90 12.71 19.59
C GLU A 699 23.39 12.64 19.35
N LEU A 700 22.67 11.72 20.03
CA LEU A 700 21.22 11.61 19.94
C LEU A 700 20.51 12.89 20.39
N LYS A 701 20.94 13.45 21.54
CA LYS A 701 20.35 14.69 22.08
C LYS A 701 20.54 15.86 21.12
N THR A 702 21.71 15.94 20.46
CA THR A 702 21.98 16.96 19.43
C THR A 702 21.10 16.75 18.19
N CYS A 703 20.92 15.50 17.73
CA CYS A 703 20.01 15.18 16.62
C CYS A 703 18.54 15.56 16.93
N LEU A 704 18.06 15.23 18.13
CA LEU A 704 16.72 15.59 18.60
C LEU A 704 16.55 17.11 18.72
N GLN A 705 17.59 17.83 19.16
CA GLN A 705 17.56 19.29 19.22
C GLN A 705 17.40 19.91 17.83
N ALA A 706 18.14 19.41 16.83
CA ALA A 706 18.01 19.88 15.44
C ALA A 706 16.58 19.72 14.92
N ALA A 707 15.96 18.56 15.16
CA ALA A 707 14.57 18.32 14.80
C ALA A 707 13.59 19.26 15.52
N GLN A 708 13.79 19.51 16.81
CA GLN A 708 12.96 20.43 17.60
C GLN A 708 13.08 21.88 17.12
N GLN A 709 14.28 22.32 16.73
CA GLN A 709 14.49 23.66 16.17
C GLN A 709 13.76 23.81 14.84
N ILE A 710 13.91 22.85 13.93
CA ILE A 710 13.21 22.87 12.63
C ILE A 710 11.70 22.90 12.85
N THR A 711 11.15 22.02 13.68
CA THR A 711 9.69 21.95 13.92
C THR A 711 9.12 23.23 14.56
N ARG A 712 9.86 23.90 15.46
CA ARG A 712 9.47 25.22 16.00
C ARG A 712 9.49 26.31 14.93
N SER A 713 10.48 26.30 14.05
CA SER A 713 10.56 27.26 12.93
C SER A 713 9.41 27.04 11.94
N VAL A 714 9.06 25.79 11.65
CA VAL A 714 7.88 25.43 10.85
C VAL A 714 6.59 25.97 11.48
N ASP A 715 6.37 25.72 12.77
CA ASP A 715 5.15 26.19 13.45
C ASP A 715 5.02 27.72 13.43
N SER A 716 6.11 28.43 13.73
CA SER A 716 6.15 29.90 13.72
C SER A 716 5.82 30.45 12.33
N LEU A 717 6.39 29.84 11.29
CA LEU A 717 6.17 30.21 9.90
C LEU A 717 4.73 29.97 9.44
N VAL A 718 4.15 28.82 9.79
CA VAL A 718 2.77 28.48 9.42
C VAL A 718 1.77 29.39 10.12
N ALA A 719 2.02 29.74 11.39
CA ALA A 719 1.20 30.70 12.12
C ALA A 719 1.22 32.10 11.49
N ALA A 720 2.38 32.54 10.97
CA ALA A 720 2.57 33.87 10.41
C ALA A 720 2.03 34.03 8.97
N ASN A 721 2.30 33.07 8.09
CA ASN A 721 2.12 33.25 6.63
C ASN A 721 1.20 32.22 5.96
N LYS A 722 0.78 31.15 6.66
CA LYS A 722 -0.04 30.04 6.13
C LYS A 722 0.38 29.58 4.71
N PRO A 723 1.65 29.18 4.52
CA PRO A 723 2.13 28.71 3.22
C PRO A 723 1.43 27.41 2.81
N ASN A 724 1.33 27.14 1.51
CA ASN A 724 0.83 25.86 1.02
C ASN A 724 1.85 24.74 1.26
N VAL A 725 3.14 25.03 1.14
CA VAL A 725 4.26 24.10 1.36
C VAL A 725 5.37 24.79 2.13
N VAL A 726 6.00 24.09 3.06
CA VAL A 726 7.20 24.57 3.76
C VAL A 726 8.44 23.89 3.19
N LEU A 727 9.35 24.68 2.60
CA LEU A 727 10.68 24.25 2.18
C LEU A 727 11.62 24.24 3.39
N VAL A 728 12.12 23.07 3.77
CA VAL A 728 13.12 22.89 4.83
C VAL A 728 14.48 22.71 4.18
N PHE A 729 15.36 23.68 4.37
CA PHE A 729 16.71 23.63 3.83
C PHE A 729 17.70 23.01 4.82
N ILE A 730 18.45 21.99 4.36
CA ILE A 730 19.43 21.27 5.17
C ILE A 730 20.85 21.54 4.64
N PRO A 731 21.70 22.25 5.39
CA PRO A 731 23.08 22.48 4.98
C PRO A 731 23.96 21.23 5.15
N GLU A 732 25.07 21.17 4.42
CA GLU A 732 25.98 20.02 4.41
C GLU A 732 26.63 19.80 5.79
N ARG A 733 26.87 20.89 6.53
CA ARG A 733 27.40 20.85 7.91
C ARG A 733 26.47 20.14 8.91
N TRP A 734 25.19 19.95 8.59
CA TRP A 734 24.24 19.23 9.43
C TRP A 734 24.18 17.73 9.12
N SER A 735 25.02 17.22 8.22
CA SER A 735 25.10 15.78 7.86
C SER A 735 25.16 14.86 9.08
N ARG A 736 25.98 15.19 10.09
CA ARG A 736 26.10 14.44 11.36
C ARG A 736 24.85 14.44 12.25
N PHE A 737 23.87 15.30 11.99
CA PHE A 737 22.63 15.38 12.78
C PHE A 737 21.45 14.68 12.09
N ARG A 738 21.67 14.10 10.90
CA ARG A 738 20.60 13.54 10.07
C ARG A 738 20.15 12.17 10.56
N VAL A 739 21.09 11.34 10.97
CA VAL A 739 20.85 9.96 11.36
C VAL A 739 21.65 9.67 12.60
N TYR A 740 21.01 9.07 13.60
CA TYR A 740 21.67 8.51 14.77
C TYR A 740 21.23 7.05 14.92
N ARG A 741 22.15 6.18 15.33
CA ARG A 741 21.83 4.76 15.53
C ARG A 741 22.74 4.10 16.55
N ASP A 742 22.16 3.41 17.52
CA ASP A 742 22.83 2.46 18.41
C ASP A 742 22.09 1.11 18.46
N GLU A 743 22.39 0.26 19.44
CA GLU A 743 21.74 -1.04 19.62
C GLU A 743 20.26 -0.94 20.06
N ASN A 744 19.87 0.18 20.67
CA ASN A 744 18.58 0.36 21.35
C ASN A 744 17.64 1.32 20.61
N GLU A 745 18.19 2.33 19.93
CA GLU A 745 17.45 3.44 19.33
C GLU A 745 17.98 3.82 17.94
N GLY A 746 17.06 4.17 17.05
CA GLY A 746 17.36 4.70 15.72
C GLY A 746 16.57 5.97 15.45
N PHE A 747 17.28 7.02 15.01
CA PHE A 747 16.72 8.33 14.69
C PHE A 747 17.04 8.74 13.25
N ASP A 748 16.07 9.38 12.60
CA ASP A 748 16.19 9.97 11.27
C ASP A 748 15.47 11.33 11.29
N LEU A 749 16.22 12.40 10.99
CA LEU A 749 15.77 13.79 11.05
C LEU A 749 14.62 14.06 10.07
N HIS A 750 14.72 13.52 8.85
CA HIS A 750 13.72 13.69 7.81
C HIS A 750 12.40 13.03 8.23
N ASP A 751 12.45 11.74 8.60
CA ASP A 751 11.25 10.99 8.99
C ASP A 751 10.61 11.56 10.27
N PHE A 752 11.40 12.10 11.21
CA PHE A 752 10.88 12.77 12.40
C PHE A 752 10.13 14.06 12.08
N VAL A 753 10.77 14.99 11.36
CA VAL A 753 10.17 16.29 11.02
C VAL A 753 8.94 16.09 10.13
N LYS A 754 8.98 15.14 9.18
CA LYS A 754 7.80 14.79 8.39
C LYS A 754 6.67 14.26 9.25
N ALA A 755 6.92 13.28 10.12
CA ALA A 755 5.89 12.72 10.99
C ALA A 755 5.22 13.82 11.84
N TYR A 756 5.99 14.78 12.34
CA TYR A 756 5.46 15.96 13.04
C TYR A 756 4.56 16.83 12.16
N CYS A 757 5.01 17.18 10.96
CA CYS A 757 4.26 18.06 10.06
C CYS A 757 2.99 17.41 9.50
N ILE A 758 3.04 16.10 9.20
CA ILE A 758 1.89 15.30 8.76
C ILE A 758 0.74 15.38 9.76
N GLN A 759 1.03 15.24 11.06
CA GLN A 759 0.03 15.32 12.13
C GLN A 759 -0.70 16.67 12.17
N LYS A 760 -0.06 17.72 11.66
CA LYS A 760 -0.61 19.07 11.57
C LYS A 760 -1.16 19.42 10.19
N GLY A 761 -1.14 18.49 9.24
CA GLY A 761 -1.55 18.73 7.86
C GLY A 761 -0.66 19.73 7.11
N ILE A 762 0.61 19.85 7.52
CA ILE A 762 1.61 20.75 6.93
C ILE A 762 2.42 19.97 5.90
N ALA A 763 2.38 20.40 4.65
CA ALA A 763 3.19 19.81 3.59
C ALA A 763 4.63 20.36 3.64
N THR A 764 5.63 19.47 3.55
CA THR A 764 7.05 19.85 3.61
C THR A 764 7.85 19.32 2.43
N GLN A 765 8.78 20.13 1.92
CA GLN A 765 9.80 19.73 0.95
C GLN A 765 11.18 19.94 1.53
N PHE A 766 12.03 18.91 1.53
CA PHE A 766 13.43 19.05 1.94
C PHE A 766 14.30 19.44 0.74
N LEU A 767 15.26 20.33 0.96
CA LEU A 767 16.27 20.69 -0.04
C LEU A 767 17.65 20.70 0.61
N GLU A 768 18.59 19.98 -0.01
CA GLU A 768 19.96 19.88 0.50
C GLU A 768 20.89 20.84 -0.22
N GLU A 769 21.88 21.38 0.49
CA GLU A 769 22.81 22.38 -0.02
C GLU A 769 23.54 21.97 -1.30
N HIS A 770 24.00 20.72 -1.41
CA HIS A 770 24.68 20.22 -2.60
C HIS A 770 23.80 20.28 -3.87
N THR A 771 22.46 20.32 -3.72
CA THR A 771 21.52 20.42 -4.84
C THR A 771 21.67 21.76 -5.58
N LEU A 772 22.00 22.83 -4.86
CA LEU A 772 22.18 24.17 -5.43
C LEU A 772 23.33 24.23 -6.44
N ALA A 773 24.34 23.36 -6.27
CA ALA A 773 25.53 23.29 -7.11
C ALA A 773 25.48 22.21 -8.20
N SER A 774 24.34 21.50 -8.34
CA SER A 774 24.19 20.43 -9.34
C SER A 774 24.41 20.95 -10.76
N GLN A 775 25.11 20.18 -11.61
CA GLN A 775 25.24 20.48 -13.04
C GLN A 775 23.95 20.16 -13.84
N GLN A 776 22.96 19.53 -13.21
CA GLN A 776 21.72 19.06 -13.83
C GLN A 776 20.52 19.93 -13.42
N GLN A 777 20.67 21.25 -13.52
CA GLN A 777 19.66 22.21 -13.01
C GLN A 777 18.28 22.04 -13.66
N CYS A 778 18.18 21.65 -14.93
CA CYS A 778 16.89 21.36 -15.56
C CYS A 778 16.13 20.23 -14.85
N ARG A 779 16.81 19.14 -14.48
CA ARG A 779 16.21 18.05 -13.70
C ARG A 779 15.81 18.55 -12.31
N VAL A 780 16.72 19.23 -11.62
CA VAL A 780 16.46 19.74 -10.27
C VAL A 780 15.19 20.60 -10.26
N TRP A 781 15.07 21.54 -11.20
CA TRP A 781 13.92 22.44 -11.26
C TRP A 781 12.62 21.74 -11.65
N TRP A 782 12.63 20.79 -12.59
CA TRP A 782 11.44 19.98 -12.89
C TRP A 782 10.93 19.24 -11.64
N TRP A 783 11.82 18.60 -10.88
CA TRP A 783 11.45 17.82 -9.70
C TRP A 783 11.00 18.72 -8.56
N LEU A 784 11.72 19.82 -8.31
CA LEU A 784 11.36 20.78 -7.26
C LEU A 784 10.03 21.47 -7.56
N ALA A 785 9.79 21.85 -8.81
CA ALA A 785 8.53 22.46 -9.24
C ALA A 785 7.35 21.48 -9.13
N LEU A 786 7.53 20.23 -9.59
CA LEU A 786 6.52 19.18 -9.41
C LEU A 786 6.22 18.94 -7.93
N ALA A 787 7.25 18.86 -7.09
CA ALA A 787 7.09 18.68 -5.65
C ALA A 787 6.33 19.84 -5.00
N PHE A 788 6.68 21.09 -5.31
CA PHE A 788 5.95 22.28 -4.85
C PHE A 788 4.48 22.22 -5.27
N TYR A 789 4.22 21.87 -6.53
CA TYR A 789 2.87 21.80 -7.06
C TYR A 789 2.03 20.72 -6.36
N ALA A 790 2.50 19.47 -6.39
CA ALA A 790 1.75 18.35 -5.84
C ALA A 790 1.57 18.48 -4.32
N LYS A 791 2.60 18.91 -3.58
CA LYS A 791 2.53 19.11 -2.11
C LYS A 791 1.67 20.30 -1.71
N ALA A 792 1.43 21.26 -2.60
CA ALA A 792 0.43 22.31 -2.43
C ALA A 792 -1.01 21.80 -2.61
N MET A 793 -1.22 20.47 -2.53
CA MET A 793 -2.50 19.80 -2.70
C MET A 793 -3.08 19.98 -4.11
N ARG A 794 -2.21 20.11 -5.12
CA ARG A 794 -2.60 20.16 -6.53
C ARG A 794 -2.41 18.81 -7.22
N THR A 795 -3.07 18.63 -8.35
CA THR A 795 -3.05 17.40 -9.15
C THR A 795 -2.41 17.71 -10.51
N PRO A 796 -1.14 17.33 -10.73
CA PRO A 796 -0.43 17.66 -11.96
C PRO A 796 -0.98 16.90 -13.18
N TRP A 797 -1.28 15.60 -13.01
CA TRP A 797 -1.88 14.75 -14.03
C TRP A 797 -2.68 13.62 -13.37
N ALA A 798 -3.54 12.97 -14.16
CA ALA A 798 -4.26 11.76 -13.79
C ALA A 798 -4.06 10.67 -14.87
N LEU A 799 -4.44 9.41 -14.61
CA LEU A 799 -4.50 8.40 -15.66
C LEU A 799 -5.73 8.61 -16.55
N ALA A 800 -5.55 8.49 -17.86
CA ALA A 800 -6.64 8.61 -18.82
C ALA A 800 -7.55 7.37 -18.82
N SER A 801 -7.01 6.20 -18.45
CA SER A 801 -7.70 4.92 -18.53
C SER A 801 -7.23 3.93 -17.45
N LEU A 802 -8.04 3.76 -16.40
CA LEU A 802 -8.21 2.48 -15.70
C LEU A 802 -9.70 2.15 -15.71
N ASP A 803 -10.04 0.94 -15.30
CA ASP A 803 -11.44 0.56 -15.11
C ASP A 803 -12.13 1.53 -14.12
N PRO A 804 -13.17 2.28 -14.55
CA PRO A 804 -13.86 3.26 -13.70
C PRO A 804 -14.63 2.61 -12.54
N ASN A 805 -14.84 1.28 -12.60
CA ASN A 805 -15.49 0.49 -11.56
C ASN A 805 -14.50 -0.26 -10.68
N ALA A 806 -13.20 -0.15 -10.96
CA ALA A 806 -12.16 -0.72 -10.14
C ALA A 806 -11.61 0.30 -9.14
N ALA A 807 -11.16 -0.21 -8.01
CA ALA A 807 -10.33 0.56 -7.12
C ALA A 807 -9.19 -0.28 -6.53
N PHE A 808 -8.08 0.39 -6.25
CA PHE A 808 -6.81 -0.29 -6.03
C PHE A 808 -6.29 -0.01 -4.63
N VAL A 809 -5.84 -1.04 -3.94
CA VAL A 809 -5.33 -0.96 -2.57
C VAL A 809 -3.91 -1.50 -2.51
N GLY A 810 -2.99 -0.70 -1.98
CA GLY A 810 -1.65 -1.12 -1.63
C GLY A 810 -1.56 -1.58 -0.17
N LEU A 811 -1.18 -2.83 0.05
CA LEU A 811 -0.92 -3.37 1.39
C LEU A 811 0.58 -3.34 1.71
N GLY A 812 0.97 -2.48 2.65
CA GLY A 812 2.34 -2.34 3.14
C GLY A 812 2.45 -2.72 4.61
N PHE A 813 3.57 -3.32 5.00
CA PHE A 813 3.84 -3.66 6.41
C PHE A 813 5.17 -3.10 6.87
N THR A 814 5.23 -2.68 8.13
CA THR A 814 6.48 -2.40 8.83
C THR A 814 6.52 -3.16 10.15
N VAL A 815 7.72 -3.56 10.56
CA VAL A 815 7.96 -4.28 11.81
C VAL A 815 8.94 -3.44 12.61
N ASP A 816 8.64 -3.17 13.88
CA ASP A 816 9.62 -2.61 14.79
C ASP A 816 10.72 -3.64 15.04
N ARG A 817 11.91 -3.39 14.47
CA ARG A 817 13.04 -4.31 14.54
C ARG A 817 13.85 -4.18 15.82
N TYR A 818 13.62 -3.13 16.60
CA TYR A 818 14.36 -2.83 17.83
C TYR A 818 13.67 -3.41 19.07
N ALA A 819 12.38 -3.75 18.96
CA ALA A 819 11.68 -4.50 19.98
C ALA A 819 12.22 -5.93 20.13
N SER A 820 12.31 -6.40 21.37
CA SER A 820 12.71 -7.78 21.69
C SER A 820 11.82 -8.79 20.98
N ARG A 821 12.38 -9.95 20.62
CA ARG A 821 11.68 -11.00 19.86
C ARG A 821 10.41 -11.43 20.63
N GLY A 822 9.24 -11.32 20.00
CA GLY A 822 7.93 -11.56 20.64
C GLY A 822 7.19 -10.29 21.07
N HIS A 823 7.85 -9.13 21.14
CA HIS A 823 7.25 -7.81 21.43
C HIS A 823 7.23 -6.88 20.19
N GLN A 824 7.48 -7.44 19.00
CA GLN A 824 7.56 -6.68 17.76
C GLN A 824 6.17 -6.22 17.33
N THR A 825 5.96 -4.91 17.32
CA THR A 825 4.72 -4.33 16.78
C THR A 825 4.79 -4.34 15.26
N VAL A 826 3.75 -4.89 14.65
CA VAL A 826 3.56 -4.89 13.20
C VAL A 826 2.48 -3.87 12.85
N LEU A 827 2.80 -2.94 11.95
CA LEU A 827 1.81 -2.03 11.40
C LEU A 827 1.49 -2.41 9.96
N GLY A 828 0.20 -2.50 9.66
CA GLY A 828 -0.35 -2.58 8.32
C GLY A 828 -0.75 -1.19 7.81
N CYS A 829 -0.42 -0.90 6.56
CA CYS A 829 -0.87 0.27 5.81
C CYS A 829 -1.74 -0.21 4.65
N SER A 830 -2.96 0.31 4.56
CA SER A 830 -3.83 0.17 3.39
C SER A 830 -3.95 1.51 2.71
N HIS A 831 -3.34 1.67 1.52
CA HIS A 831 -3.39 2.91 0.75
C HIS A 831 -4.30 2.76 -0.47
N LEU A 832 -5.31 3.62 -0.55
CA LEU A 832 -6.35 3.57 -1.56
C LEU A 832 -6.07 4.47 -2.77
N TYR A 833 -6.35 3.95 -3.97
CA TYR A 833 -6.27 4.64 -5.24
C TYR A 833 -7.58 4.49 -6.03
N ASN A 834 -8.03 5.59 -6.64
CA ASN A 834 -9.17 5.57 -7.55
C ASN A 834 -8.78 5.12 -8.97
N SER A 835 -9.77 5.05 -9.86
CA SER A 835 -9.61 4.71 -11.28
C SER A 835 -8.84 5.75 -12.11
N GLN A 836 -8.58 6.95 -11.56
CA GLN A 836 -7.67 7.92 -12.16
C GLN A 836 -6.22 7.76 -11.65
N GLY A 837 -5.97 6.75 -10.82
CA GLY A 837 -4.67 6.50 -10.19
C GLY A 837 -4.27 7.53 -9.13
N GLN A 838 -5.20 8.36 -8.67
CA GLN A 838 -4.95 9.33 -7.61
C GLN A 838 -5.00 8.62 -6.26
N GLY A 839 -3.93 8.75 -5.47
CA GLY A 839 -3.93 8.27 -4.08
C GLY A 839 -4.91 9.10 -3.26
N LEU A 840 -5.93 8.46 -2.67
CA LEU A 840 -7.01 9.14 -1.96
C LEU A 840 -6.66 9.31 -0.48
N GLN A 841 -6.62 8.19 0.23
CA GLN A 841 -6.40 8.11 1.67
C GLN A 841 -5.71 6.81 1.99
N PHE A 842 -4.96 6.79 3.08
CA PHE A 842 -4.47 5.55 3.66
C PHE A 842 -4.93 5.42 5.10
N ARG A 843 -4.89 4.19 5.60
CA ARG A 843 -5.10 3.91 7.02
C ARG A 843 -3.99 3.03 7.56
N LEU A 844 -3.45 3.45 8.70
CA LEU A 844 -2.48 2.70 9.49
C LEU A 844 -3.20 1.98 10.60
N SER A 845 -2.94 0.68 10.72
CA SER A 845 -3.54 -0.17 11.75
C SER A 845 -2.45 -1.05 12.37
N LYS A 846 -2.54 -1.26 13.67
CA LYS A 846 -1.74 -2.27 14.35
C LYS A 846 -2.31 -3.64 14.01
N ILE A 847 -1.43 -4.57 13.65
CA ILE A 847 -1.79 -5.99 13.49
C ILE A 847 -1.64 -6.63 14.86
N GLU A 848 -2.73 -7.15 15.41
CA GLU A 848 -2.76 -7.66 16.79
C GLU A 848 -2.13 -9.04 16.89
N ASN A 849 -2.39 -9.92 15.92
CA ASN A 849 -1.90 -11.30 15.90
C ASN A 849 -1.03 -11.57 14.66
N PRO A 850 0.13 -10.89 14.51
CA PRO A 850 0.95 -11.03 13.32
C PRO A 850 1.62 -12.41 13.23
N ILE A 851 1.52 -13.03 12.04
CA ILE A 851 2.18 -14.31 11.73
C ILE A 851 3.49 -14.01 11.01
N MET A 852 4.62 -14.28 11.67
CA MET A 852 5.94 -14.06 11.10
C MET A 852 6.43 -15.28 10.29
N ARG A 853 6.66 -15.12 8.99
CA ARG A 853 7.30 -16.15 8.14
C ARG A 853 8.49 -15.55 7.39
N ASN A 854 9.67 -16.16 7.51
CA ASN A 854 10.90 -15.68 6.87
C ASN A 854 11.20 -14.19 7.13
N ARG A 855 10.92 -13.70 8.36
CA ARG A 855 11.02 -12.29 8.78
C ARG A 855 10.04 -11.33 8.10
N ASN A 856 9.07 -11.84 7.35
CA ASN A 856 7.97 -11.06 6.79
C ASN A 856 6.72 -11.22 7.66
N PRO A 857 6.00 -10.13 7.94
CA PRO A 857 4.71 -10.19 8.61
C PRO A 857 3.59 -10.63 7.66
N HIS A 858 2.65 -11.39 8.21
CA HIS A 858 1.38 -11.75 7.60
C HIS A 858 0.26 -11.54 8.63
N MET A 859 -0.97 -11.37 8.16
CA MET A 859 -2.12 -11.21 9.03
C MET A 859 -2.71 -12.57 9.43
N SER A 860 -3.24 -12.65 10.65
CA SER A 860 -4.19 -13.71 11.01
C SER A 860 -5.50 -13.54 10.22
N TYR A 861 -6.41 -14.51 10.30
CA TYR A 861 -7.75 -14.37 9.72
C TYR A 861 -8.47 -13.12 10.23
N ASP A 862 -8.46 -12.90 11.55
CA ASP A 862 -9.18 -11.80 12.20
C ASP A 862 -8.57 -10.45 11.84
N ASP A 863 -7.23 -10.33 11.85
CA ASP A 863 -6.54 -9.10 11.44
C ASP A 863 -6.84 -8.77 9.96
N ALA A 864 -6.80 -9.79 9.09
CA ALA A 864 -7.05 -9.64 7.67
C ALA A 864 -8.48 -9.17 7.38
N ARG A 865 -9.45 -9.73 8.11
CA ARG A 865 -10.85 -9.31 8.04
C ARG A 865 -11.05 -7.87 8.49
N GLN A 866 -10.46 -7.47 9.62
CA GLN A 866 -10.55 -6.10 10.11
C GLN A 866 -9.93 -5.11 9.11
N VAL A 867 -8.78 -5.44 8.52
CA VAL A 867 -8.15 -4.62 7.47
C VAL A 867 -9.07 -4.49 6.26
N ALA A 868 -9.70 -5.58 5.82
CA ALA A 868 -10.64 -5.57 4.71
C ALA A 868 -11.93 -4.77 4.99
N GLU A 869 -12.54 -4.92 6.16
CA GLU A 869 -13.70 -4.13 6.58
C GLU A 869 -13.36 -2.64 6.66
N SER A 870 -12.16 -2.33 7.12
CA SER A 870 -11.61 -0.99 7.14
C SER A 870 -11.39 -0.42 5.73
N ILE A 871 -10.88 -1.22 4.79
CA ILE A 871 -10.78 -0.85 3.36
C ILE A 871 -12.16 -0.57 2.78
N ARG A 872 -13.13 -1.45 3.06
CA ARG A 872 -14.53 -1.31 2.65
C ARG A 872 -15.15 -0.02 3.16
N GLN A 873 -14.88 0.31 4.42
CA GLN A 873 -15.31 1.57 5.02
C GLN A 873 -14.69 2.78 4.30
N LEU A 874 -13.38 2.77 4.04
CA LEU A 874 -12.69 3.86 3.31
C LEU A 874 -13.29 4.08 1.92
N PHE A 875 -13.65 3.00 1.22
CA PHE A 875 -14.32 3.07 -0.08
C PHE A 875 -15.67 3.77 -0.02
N PHE A 876 -16.48 3.32 0.94
CA PHE A 876 -17.78 3.93 1.14
C PHE A 876 -17.64 5.39 1.59
N GLU A 877 -16.61 5.69 2.39
CA GLU A 877 -16.32 7.05 2.82
C GLU A 877 -15.89 7.97 1.68
N SER A 878 -15.22 7.45 0.65
CA SER A 878 -14.77 8.23 -0.50
C SER A 878 -15.84 8.44 -1.56
N GLN A 879 -16.62 7.41 -1.88
CA GLN A 879 -17.54 7.43 -3.02
C GLN A 879 -19.02 7.28 -2.67
N SER A 880 -19.38 7.14 -1.38
CA SER A 880 -20.74 6.84 -0.92
C SER A 880 -21.35 5.58 -1.55
N ARG A 881 -20.50 4.68 -2.06
CA ARG A 881 -20.85 3.37 -2.63
C ARG A 881 -19.62 2.46 -2.57
N LEU A 882 -19.85 1.15 -2.60
CA LEU A 882 -18.77 0.19 -2.78
C LEU A 882 -18.39 0.10 -4.27
N PRO A 883 -17.09 0.00 -4.61
CA PRO A 883 -16.68 -0.26 -5.98
C PRO A 883 -17.10 -1.68 -6.39
N PRO A 884 -17.54 -1.89 -7.65
CA PRO A 884 -17.82 -3.24 -8.16
C PRO A 884 -16.60 -4.16 -8.13
N ARG A 885 -15.39 -3.62 -8.32
CA ARG A 885 -14.16 -4.38 -8.33
C ARG A 885 -13.09 -3.78 -7.41
N VAL A 886 -12.43 -4.61 -6.60
CA VAL A 886 -11.31 -4.21 -5.74
C VAL A 886 -10.07 -5.03 -6.08
N VAL A 887 -8.94 -4.34 -6.25
CA VAL A 887 -7.64 -4.96 -6.54
C VAL A 887 -6.67 -4.68 -5.39
N LEU A 888 -6.22 -5.73 -4.70
CA LEU A 888 -5.26 -5.63 -3.61
C LEU A 888 -3.87 -6.06 -4.08
N HIS A 889 -2.91 -5.15 -3.97
CA HIS A 889 -1.50 -5.38 -4.26
C HIS A 889 -0.70 -5.58 -2.97
N LYS A 890 0.06 -6.67 -2.91
CA LYS A 890 0.93 -6.99 -1.77
C LYS A 890 2.29 -7.53 -2.25
N GLN A 891 3.38 -7.21 -1.55
CA GLN A 891 4.71 -7.73 -1.92
C GLN A 891 5.00 -9.14 -1.39
N THR A 892 4.26 -9.64 -0.40
CA THR A 892 4.46 -10.98 0.17
C THR A 892 3.26 -11.87 -0.13
N PRO A 893 3.44 -13.22 -0.15
CA PRO A 893 2.34 -14.13 -0.43
C PRO A 893 1.18 -13.97 0.56
N PHE A 894 -0.04 -14.17 0.07
CA PHE A 894 -1.22 -14.29 0.93
C PHE A 894 -1.24 -15.68 1.57
N LEU A 895 -1.30 -15.74 2.91
CA LEU A 895 -1.56 -17.01 3.60
C LEU A 895 -3.02 -17.41 3.40
N ARG A 896 -3.34 -18.69 3.61
CA ARG A 896 -4.70 -19.20 3.44
C ARG A 896 -5.72 -18.44 4.29
N ASP A 897 -5.42 -18.29 5.59
CA ASP A 897 -6.31 -17.62 6.54
C ASP A 897 -6.38 -16.11 6.29
N GLU A 898 -5.24 -15.51 5.94
CA GLU A 898 -5.16 -14.09 5.54
C GLU A 898 -6.00 -13.80 4.30
N LYS A 899 -5.89 -14.65 3.27
CA LYS A 899 -6.70 -14.57 2.05
C LYS A 899 -8.19 -14.64 2.38
N GLN A 900 -8.59 -15.62 3.18
CA GLN A 900 -10.00 -15.79 3.55
C GLN A 900 -10.52 -14.58 4.34
N GLY A 901 -9.76 -14.09 5.33
CA GLY A 901 -10.15 -12.91 6.09
C GLY A 901 -10.36 -11.68 5.21
N LEU A 902 -9.46 -11.45 4.23
CA LEU A 902 -9.61 -10.35 3.28
C LEU A 902 -10.87 -10.46 2.41
N LEU A 903 -11.16 -11.66 1.88
CA LEU A 903 -12.35 -11.90 1.05
C LEU A 903 -13.64 -11.71 1.85
N ASP A 904 -13.68 -12.19 3.09
CA ASP A 904 -14.85 -12.07 3.95
C ASP A 904 -15.12 -10.63 4.38
N GLY A 905 -14.07 -9.88 4.72
CA GLY A 905 -14.18 -8.47 5.12
C GLY A 905 -14.57 -7.54 3.96
N LEU A 906 -14.32 -7.95 2.71
CA LEU A 906 -14.74 -7.25 1.49
C LEU A 906 -16.07 -7.78 0.92
N SER A 907 -16.82 -8.56 1.69
CA SER A 907 -18.15 -9.03 1.28
C SER A 907 -19.07 -7.88 0.81
N GLY A 908 -19.77 -8.12 -0.29
CA GLY A 908 -20.59 -7.12 -0.99
C GLY A 908 -19.87 -6.39 -2.14
N VAL A 909 -18.58 -6.65 -2.36
CA VAL A 909 -17.87 -6.31 -3.61
C VAL A 909 -18.04 -7.46 -4.61
N ASP A 910 -18.35 -7.16 -5.86
CA ASP A 910 -18.68 -8.17 -6.87
C ASP A 910 -17.44 -8.97 -7.33
N SER A 911 -16.29 -8.31 -7.51
CA SER A 911 -15.03 -8.94 -7.92
C SER A 911 -13.84 -8.46 -7.09
N ILE A 912 -13.00 -9.39 -6.62
CA ILE A 912 -11.83 -9.11 -5.78
C ILE A 912 -10.59 -9.80 -6.37
N ASP A 913 -9.61 -9.00 -6.79
CA ASP A 913 -8.29 -9.48 -7.20
C ASP A 913 -7.30 -9.40 -6.02
N LEU A 914 -6.69 -10.52 -5.66
CA LEU A 914 -5.58 -10.57 -4.70
C LEU A 914 -4.28 -10.86 -5.44
N LEU A 915 -3.44 -9.85 -5.61
CA LEU A 915 -2.24 -9.90 -6.45
C LEU A 915 -0.97 -9.72 -5.62
N GLU A 916 -0.12 -10.75 -5.65
CA GLU A 916 1.25 -10.67 -5.16
C GLU A 916 2.15 -10.10 -6.25
N VAL A 917 2.86 -9.00 -5.97
CA VAL A 917 3.73 -8.30 -6.93
C VAL A 917 5.14 -8.16 -6.35
N GLN A 918 6.11 -8.86 -6.96
CA GLN A 918 7.50 -8.91 -6.51
C GLN A 918 8.48 -8.64 -7.64
N VAL A 919 9.67 -8.14 -7.33
CA VAL A 919 10.77 -8.05 -8.31
C VAL A 919 11.53 -9.39 -8.32
N ASP A 920 11.70 -10.04 -9.49
CA ASP A 920 12.52 -11.25 -9.54
C ASP A 920 14.02 -10.92 -9.42
N SER A 921 14.67 -11.55 -8.44
CA SER A 921 16.07 -11.30 -8.10
C SER A 921 17.09 -11.96 -9.06
N ALA A 922 16.69 -12.92 -9.88
CA ALA A 922 17.54 -13.78 -10.72
C ALA A 922 17.20 -13.72 -12.22
N LEU A 923 15.93 -13.77 -12.60
CA LEU A 923 15.47 -13.81 -13.99
C LEU A 923 15.78 -12.51 -14.72
N ARG A 924 16.41 -12.62 -15.88
CA ARG A 924 16.73 -11.53 -16.79
C ARG A 924 16.44 -11.97 -18.22
N TYR A 925 16.02 -11.01 -19.02
CA TYR A 925 15.74 -11.22 -20.43
C TYR A 925 16.47 -10.18 -21.27
N VAL A 926 16.95 -10.62 -22.42
CA VAL A 926 17.61 -9.82 -23.45
C VAL A 926 16.69 -9.74 -24.66
N SER A 927 16.43 -8.52 -25.13
CA SER A 927 15.66 -8.33 -26.36
C SER A 927 16.47 -8.75 -27.58
N SER A 928 15.81 -9.29 -28.61
CA SER A 928 16.44 -9.73 -29.86
C SER A 928 16.01 -8.88 -31.04
N VAL A 929 16.93 -8.68 -31.99
CA VAL A 929 16.67 -8.05 -33.29
C VAL A 929 16.82 -9.10 -34.38
N GLN A 930 15.83 -9.18 -35.28
CA GLN A 930 15.89 -10.08 -36.42
C GLN A 930 16.99 -9.62 -37.39
N THR A 931 17.89 -10.53 -37.75
CA THR A 931 18.92 -10.30 -38.76
C THR A 931 18.75 -11.27 -39.92
N THR A 932 19.12 -10.83 -41.13
CA THR A 932 19.12 -11.70 -42.31
C THR A 932 20.56 -11.83 -42.78
N LYS A 933 21.08 -13.06 -42.80
CA LYS A 933 22.44 -13.38 -43.26
C LYS A 933 22.34 -14.27 -44.50
N THR A 934 23.22 -14.07 -45.48
CA THR A 934 23.30 -14.95 -46.66
C THR A 934 24.37 -16.00 -46.39
N ILE A 935 23.96 -17.27 -46.28
CA ILE A 935 24.86 -18.41 -46.07
C ILE A 935 24.68 -19.36 -47.25
N ASN A 936 25.76 -19.66 -47.97
CA ASN A 936 25.75 -20.53 -49.16
C ASN A 936 24.68 -20.14 -50.20
N GLY A 937 24.52 -18.84 -50.45
CA GLY A 937 23.53 -18.31 -51.39
C GLY A 937 22.07 -18.32 -50.91
N LYS A 938 21.78 -18.87 -49.73
CA LYS A 938 20.44 -18.87 -49.11
C LYS A 938 20.31 -17.78 -48.06
N ARG A 939 19.19 -17.06 -48.06
CA ARG A 939 18.83 -16.12 -46.99
C ARG A 939 18.42 -16.91 -45.76
N VAL A 940 19.16 -16.72 -44.66
CA VAL A 940 18.88 -17.32 -43.35
C VAL A 940 18.48 -16.20 -42.40
N VAL A 941 17.33 -16.36 -41.76
CA VAL A 941 16.86 -15.46 -40.70
C VAL A 941 17.49 -15.90 -39.38
N GLY A 942 18.17 -14.98 -38.70
CA GLY A 942 18.74 -15.15 -37.38
C GLY A 942 18.30 -14.05 -36.42
N PHE A 943 18.82 -14.10 -35.21
CA PHE A 943 18.54 -13.13 -34.16
C PHE A 943 19.84 -12.76 -33.46
N ASP A 944 20.13 -11.46 -33.38
CA ASP A 944 21.23 -10.89 -32.60
C ASP A 944 20.65 -10.08 -31.43
N GLU A 945 21.44 -9.73 -30.42
CA GLU A 945 20.92 -8.99 -29.26
C GLU A 945 20.58 -7.53 -29.62
N ASP A 946 19.43 -7.03 -29.18
CA ASP A 946 19.13 -5.59 -29.23
C ASP A 946 20.07 -4.87 -28.25
N ASN A 947 20.52 -3.67 -28.63
CA ASN A 947 21.29 -2.79 -27.76
C ASN A 947 20.43 -2.24 -26.59
N PHE A 948 19.11 -2.27 -26.73
CA PHE A 948 18.16 -1.82 -25.70
C PHE A 948 17.51 -2.99 -24.96
N PRO A 949 17.19 -2.82 -23.67
CA PRO A 949 16.55 -3.87 -22.89
C PRO A 949 15.12 -4.16 -23.39
N VAL A 950 14.48 -5.16 -22.78
CA VAL A 950 13.07 -5.50 -23.02
C VAL A 950 12.17 -4.27 -22.92
N ARG A 951 11.17 -4.18 -23.82
CA ARG A 951 10.21 -3.07 -23.87
C ARG A 951 9.37 -3.03 -22.60
N ARG A 952 9.21 -1.83 -22.02
CA ARG A 952 8.23 -1.61 -20.96
C ARG A 952 6.84 -1.92 -21.52
N GLY A 953 6.04 -2.64 -20.74
CA GLY A 953 4.76 -3.17 -21.18
C GLY A 953 4.81 -4.60 -21.72
N THR A 954 6.00 -5.20 -21.84
CA THR A 954 6.10 -6.64 -22.13
C THR A 954 5.54 -7.46 -20.97
N VAL A 955 4.68 -8.41 -21.28
CA VAL A 955 4.07 -9.37 -20.34
C VAL A 955 4.32 -10.78 -20.83
N VAL A 956 4.75 -11.68 -19.95
CA VAL A 956 4.99 -13.10 -20.30
C VAL A 956 4.28 -14.00 -19.30
N LYS A 957 3.41 -14.88 -19.79
CA LYS A 957 2.78 -15.91 -18.94
C LYS A 957 3.82 -16.98 -18.62
N ILE A 958 4.00 -17.28 -17.32
CA ILE A 958 4.95 -18.29 -16.84
C ILE A 958 4.29 -19.44 -16.07
N GLY A 959 3.00 -19.33 -15.78
CA GLY A 959 2.18 -20.41 -15.23
C GLY A 959 0.70 -20.06 -15.30
N SER A 960 -0.16 -20.94 -14.77
CA SER A 960 -1.61 -20.72 -14.76
C SER A 960 -1.99 -19.43 -14.04
N ARG A 961 -1.33 -19.09 -12.93
CA ARG A 961 -1.63 -17.90 -12.10
C ARG A 961 -0.40 -17.01 -11.88
N ARG A 962 0.60 -17.11 -12.76
CA ARG A 962 1.87 -16.40 -12.64
C ARG A 962 2.29 -15.78 -13.98
N ALA A 963 2.71 -14.52 -13.94
CA ALA A 963 3.20 -13.79 -15.10
C ALA A 963 4.42 -12.92 -14.74
N LEU A 964 5.22 -12.60 -15.75
CA LEU A 964 6.27 -11.60 -15.70
C LEU A 964 5.75 -10.32 -16.36
N VAL A 965 5.93 -9.16 -15.72
CA VAL A 965 5.54 -7.85 -16.25
C VAL A 965 6.72 -6.89 -16.19
N TRP A 966 7.11 -6.33 -17.33
CA TRP A 966 8.15 -5.30 -17.40
C TRP A 966 7.58 -3.90 -17.19
N CYS A 967 7.44 -3.50 -15.94
CA CYS A 967 7.23 -2.08 -15.59
C CYS A 967 8.50 -1.24 -15.81
N HIS A 968 9.69 -1.84 -15.76
CA HIS A 968 10.92 -1.14 -16.07
C HIS A 968 11.52 -1.71 -17.36
N GLY A 969 11.71 -0.87 -18.36
CA GLY A 969 12.13 -1.28 -19.69
C GLY A 969 12.29 -0.11 -20.64
N VAL A 970 12.62 -0.41 -21.91
CA VAL A 970 12.74 0.62 -22.93
C VAL A 970 11.36 1.16 -23.34
N THR A 971 11.27 2.46 -23.56
CA THR A 971 10.11 3.18 -24.09
C THR A 971 10.57 4.15 -25.19
N ASP A 972 9.64 4.81 -25.85
CA ASP A 972 9.93 5.85 -26.83
C ASP A 972 10.48 7.11 -26.14
N SER A 973 11.50 7.72 -26.75
CA SER A 973 12.14 8.97 -26.29
C SER A 973 11.29 10.19 -26.63
N VAL A 974 11.57 11.33 -25.97
CA VAL A 974 11.07 12.64 -26.42
C VAL A 974 11.64 13.06 -27.77
N LYS A 975 12.82 12.53 -28.16
CA LYS A 975 13.39 12.71 -29.49
C LYS A 975 12.81 11.66 -30.44
N SER A 976 12.18 12.12 -31.52
CA SER A 976 11.60 11.24 -32.52
C SER A 976 12.63 10.24 -33.05
N GLY A 977 12.25 8.96 -33.09
CA GLY A 977 13.10 7.84 -33.53
C GLY A 977 14.14 7.36 -32.52
N TRP A 978 14.25 7.98 -31.33
CA TRP A 978 15.15 7.53 -30.27
C TRP A 978 14.40 6.68 -29.24
N LYS A 979 15.16 5.82 -28.54
CA LYS A 979 14.67 4.98 -27.44
C LYS A 979 15.15 5.56 -26.10
N TYR A 980 14.31 5.48 -25.07
CA TYR A 980 14.62 5.89 -23.71
C TYR A 980 14.59 4.69 -22.75
N PHE A 981 15.59 4.62 -21.87
CA PHE A 981 15.62 3.66 -20.76
C PHE A 981 16.08 4.36 -19.48
N GLN A 982 15.18 4.43 -18.49
CA GLN A 982 15.40 5.14 -17.25
C GLN A 982 16.62 4.59 -16.49
N GLY A 983 17.50 5.48 -16.04
CA GLY A 983 18.73 5.13 -15.34
C GLY A 983 19.87 4.60 -16.23
N LYS A 984 19.61 4.17 -17.48
CA LYS A 984 20.61 3.69 -18.46
C LYS A 984 21.59 2.66 -17.91
N ARG A 985 21.20 1.90 -16.89
CA ARG A 985 22.07 0.99 -16.14
C ARG A 985 21.37 -0.33 -15.87
N HIS A 986 22.17 -1.40 -15.87
CA HIS A 986 21.73 -2.78 -15.67
C HIS A 986 20.69 -3.31 -16.67
N ILE A 987 20.51 -4.63 -16.68
CA ILE A 987 19.36 -5.25 -17.32
C ILE A 987 18.16 -5.19 -16.37
N PRO A 988 16.99 -4.71 -16.84
CA PRO A 988 15.81 -4.59 -16.00
C PRO A 988 15.34 -5.96 -15.50
N SER A 989 14.88 -5.95 -14.25
CA SER A 989 14.24 -7.12 -13.64
C SER A 989 12.75 -7.08 -13.96
N PRO A 990 12.12 -8.20 -14.36
CA PRO A 990 10.67 -8.25 -14.44
C PRO A 990 10.05 -8.22 -13.04
N LEU A 991 8.81 -7.74 -12.97
CA LEU A 991 7.93 -8.02 -11.85
C LEU A 991 7.31 -9.41 -12.04
N ILE A 992 7.32 -10.25 -11.02
CA ILE A 992 6.47 -11.43 -10.93
C ILE A 992 5.14 -10.99 -10.34
N VAL A 993 4.07 -11.28 -11.09
CA VAL A 993 2.68 -11.12 -10.64
C VAL A 993 2.11 -12.51 -10.40
N LYS A 994 1.60 -12.77 -9.20
CA LYS A 994 0.92 -14.01 -8.84
C LYS A 994 -0.49 -13.72 -8.35
N ARG A 995 -1.47 -14.38 -8.95
CA ARG A 995 -2.88 -14.31 -8.55
C ARG A 995 -3.17 -15.29 -7.42
N HIS A 996 -3.80 -14.78 -6.36
CA HIS A 996 -4.31 -15.57 -5.23
C HIS A 996 -5.84 -15.64 -5.20
N ALA A 997 -6.54 -14.64 -5.77
CA ALA A 997 -7.98 -14.60 -6.05
C ALA A 997 -8.26 -13.61 -7.20
N GLY A 998 -9.43 -13.72 -7.83
CA GLY A 998 -9.91 -12.87 -8.92
C GLY A 998 -9.97 -13.57 -10.28
N ASP A 999 -10.60 -12.91 -11.24
CA ASP A 999 -10.88 -13.39 -12.59
C ASP A 999 -10.42 -12.46 -13.73
N THR A 1000 -10.03 -11.22 -13.41
CA THR A 1000 -9.60 -10.19 -14.38
C THR A 1000 -8.57 -10.70 -15.38
N ASP A 1001 -8.62 -10.35 -16.66
CA ASP A 1001 -7.59 -10.80 -17.60
C ASP A 1001 -6.17 -10.25 -17.29
N LEU A 1002 -5.14 -10.96 -17.76
CA LEU A 1002 -3.74 -10.62 -17.47
C LEU A 1002 -3.31 -9.27 -18.07
N GLU A 1003 -3.86 -8.89 -19.22
CA GLU A 1003 -3.47 -7.65 -19.90
C GLU A 1003 -4.03 -6.43 -19.18
N THR A 1004 -5.27 -6.51 -18.68
CA THR A 1004 -5.86 -5.51 -17.80
C THR A 1004 -5.03 -5.34 -16.54
N ILE A 1005 -4.69 -6.43 -15.85
CA ILE A 1005 -3.81 -6.36 -14.66
C ILE A 1005 -2.46 -5.71 -15.00
N ALA A 1006 -1.84 -6.07 -16.13
CA ALA A 1006 -0.58 -5.48 -16.56
C ALA A 1006 -0.73 -4.00 -16.91
N ALA A 1007 -1.80 -3.60 -17.61
CA ALA A 1007 -2.10 -2.21 -17.92
C ALA A 1007 -2.30 -1.37 -16.65
N GLU A 1008 -2.99 -1.91 -15.65
CA GLU A 1008 -3.20 -1.29 -14.33
C GLU A 1008 -1.87 -1.10 -13.60
N LEU A 1009 -1.00 -2.11 -13.57
CA LEU A 1009 0.34 -2.03 -12.97
C LEU A 1009 1.21 -0.98 -13.68
N LEU A 1010 1.18 -0.93 -15.01
CA LEU A 1010 1.90 0.06 -15.80
C LEU A 1010 1.36 1.48 -15.54
N GLY A 1011 0.04 1.65 -15.52
CA GLY A 1011 -0.61 2.93 -15.24
C GLY A 1011 -0.24 3.45 -13.86
N LEU A 1012 -0.43 2.63 -12.83
CA LEU A 1012 -0.10 2.97 -11.44
C LEU A 1012 1.40 3.25 -11.25
N SER A 1013 2.29 2.72 -12.10
CA SER A 1013 3.71 3.06 -12.04
C SER A 1013 4.01 4.48 -12.56
N LYS A 1014 3.05 5.22 -13.13
CA LYS A 1014 3.19 6.64 -13.51
C LYS A 1014 2.55 7.61 -12.52
N MET A 1015 2.03 7.10 -11.41
CA MET A 1015 1.26 7.86 -10.43
C MET A 1015 2.06 8.20 -9.17
N ASP A 1016 3.38 8.18 -9.28
CA ASP A 1016 4.28 8.66 -8.25
C ASP A 1016 4.65 10.13 -8.51
N TRP A 1017 3.92 11.04 -7.87
CA TRP A 1017 4.18 12.49 -8.00
C TRP A 1017 5.43 12.96 -7.24
N ASN A 1018 6.20 12.07 -6.59
CA ASN A 1018 7.51 12.41 -6.02
C ASN A 1018 8.63 12.47 -7.06
N SER A 1019 8.44 11.83 -8.21
CA SER A 1019 9.43 11.82 -9.27
C SER A 1019 8.83 12.34 -10.57
N ALA A 1020 9.58 13.21 -11.23
CA ALA A 1020 9.28 13.66 -12.58
C ALA A 1020 9.89 12.72 -13.64
N ASP A 1021 10.26 11.49 -13.25
CA ASP A 1021 10.66 10.40 -14.16
C ASP A 1021 9.48 9.91 -15.02
N MET A 1022 9.77 9.17 -16.09
CA MET A 1022 8.74 8.62 -16.98
C MET A 1022 7.80 7.65 -16.24
N TYR A 1023 8.38 6.87 -15.32
CA TYR A 1023 7.67 5.87 -14.51
C TYR A 1023 8.53 5.47 -13.29
N SER A 1024 7.90 4.91 -12.27
CA SER A 1024 8.55 4.20 -11.17
C SER A 1024 8.71 2.72 -11.50
N LYS A 1025 9.74 2.07 -10.93
CA LYS A 1025 10.02 0.64 -11.19
C LYS A 1025 8.97 -0.30 -10.60
N LEU A 1026 8.21 0.20 -9.62
CA LEU A 1026 7.08 -0.46 -8.97
C LEU A 1026 5.84 0.41 -9.13
N PRO A 1027 4.63 -0.17 -9.16
CA PRO A 1027 3.39 0.60 -9.15
C PRO A 1027 3.27 1.39 -7.84
N ALA A 1028 2.61 2.55 -7.89
CA ALA A 1028 2.47 3.45 -6.75
C ALA A 1028 1.82 2.77 -5.52
N THR A 1029 0.90 1.82 -5.74
CA THR A 1029 0.28 0.98 -4.70
C THR A 1029 1.29 0.22 -3.85
N ILE A 1030 2.40 -0.21 -4.43
CA ILE A 1030 3.45 -0.95 -3.72
C ILE A 1030 4.47 -0.01 -3.07
N ASP A 1031 4.92 1.02 -3.80
CA ASP A 1031 5.99 1.89 -3.29
C ASP A 1031 5.51 2.81 -2.17
N SER A 1032 4.36 3.47 -2.37
CA SER A 1032 3.80 4.41 -1.39
C SER A 1032 3.38 3.73 -0.10
N SER A 1033 2.71 2.57 -0.15
CA SER A 1033 2.21 1.86 1.04
C SER A 1033 3.36 1.47 1.96
N ARG A 1034 4.52 1.16 1.39
CA ARG A 1034 5.75 0.89 2.13
C ARG A 1034 6.39 2.15 2.72
N GLN A 1035 6.45 3.25 1.97
CA GLN A 1035 6.96 4.53 2.49
C GLN A 1035 6.07 5.07 3.63
N ILE A 1036 4.75 5.03 3.44
CA ILE A 1036 3.76 5.41 4.44
C ILE A 1036 3.86 4.52 5.67
N ALA A 1037 3.99 3.19 5.52
CA ALA A 1037 4.20 2.30 6.66
C ALA A 1037 5.47 2.68 7.46
N ARG A 1038 6.57 3.03 6.78
CA ARG A 1038 7.83 3.45 7.43
C ARG A 1038 7.68 4.72 8.26
N ILE A 1039 7.15 5.79 7.66
CA ILE A 1039 6.94 7.08 8.35
C ILE A 1039 5.84 6.94 9.41
N GLY A 1040 4.77 6.20 9.07
CA GLY A 1040 3.62 5.89 9.90
C GLY A 1040 3.95 5.17 11.20
N ALA A 1041 5.05 4.41 11.26
CA ALA A 1041 5.57 3.85 12.52
C ALA A 1041 5.81 4.91 13.59
N LYS A 1042 6.14 6.14 13.20
CA LYS A 1042 6.35 7.27 14.12
C LYS A 1042 5.03 7.96 14.52
N LEU A 1043 3.92 7.63 13.86
CA LEU A 1043 2.58 8.18 14.13
C LEU A 1043 1.76 7.35 15.14
N GLN A 1044 2.28 6.21 15.61
CA GLN A 1044 1.56 5.21 16.45
C GLN A 1044 0.86 5.74 17.71
N ARG A 1045 1.16 6.96 18.18
CA ARG A 1045 0.49 7.58 19.33
C ARG A 1045 -0.88 8.18 19.01
N PHE A 1046 -1.30 8.15 17.75
CA PHE A 1046 -2.52 8.78 17.26
C PHE A 1046 -3.34 7.73 16.50
N GLY A 1047 -4.60 7.54 16.90
CA GLY A 1047 -5.51 6.50 16.40
C GLY A 1047 -5.80 6.53 14.89
N PRO A 1048 -6.92 5.94 14.42
CA PRO A 1048 -7.24 5.77 13.00
C PRO A 1048 -7.56 7.11 12.32
N VAL A 1049 -6.53 7.87 11.94
CA VAL A 1049 -6.64 9.13 11.20
C VAL A 1049 -6.19 8.90 9.76
N SER A 1050 -7.06 9.27 8.81
CA SER A 1050 -6.71 9.31 7.39
C SER A 1050 -5.93 10.59 7.07
N TYR A 1051 -4.84 10.47 6.33
CA TYR A 1051 -4.09 11.62 5.81
C TYR A 1051 -4.00 11.55 4.29
N ASP A 1052 -3.86 12.72 3.66
CA ASP A 1052 -3.52 12.80 2.24
C ASP A 1052 -2.07 12.34 2.05
N TYR A 1053 -1.86 11.39 1.13
CA TYR A 1053 -0.53 10.80 0.91
C TYR A 1053 0.50 11.83 0.44
N ARG A 1054 0.07 12.96 -0.14
CA ARG A 1054 0.94 14.06 -0.56
C ARG A 1054 1.70 14.71 0.60
N LEU A 1055 1.29 14.46 1.84
CA LEU A 1055 2.03 14.86 3.04
C LEU A 1055 3.23 13.92 3.35
N PHE A 1056 3.20 12.69 2.83
CA PHE A 1056 4.25 11.67 3.02
C PHE A 1056 5.31 11.72 1.92
N MET A 1057 4.91 12.19 0.75
CA MET A 1057 5.73 12.53 -0.41
C MET A 1057 6.94 13.38 -0.05
#